data_AF-A0A2N6CQK0-F1
#
_entry.id   AF-A0A2N6CQK0-F1
#
_cell.length_a   1.000
_cell.length_b   1.000
_cell.length_c   1.000
_cell.angle_alpha   90.00
_cell.angle_beta   90.00
_cell.angle_gamma   90.00
#
_symmetry.space_group_name_H-M   'P 1'
#
loop_
_entity.id
_entity.type
_entity.pdbx_description
1 polymer ?
#
loop_
_entity_poly.entity_id
_entity_poly.type
_entity_poly.pdbx_seq_one_letter_code
_entity_poly.pdbx_strand_id
1 'polypeptide(L)'
;MNRIGARFSFFSRLAVVLITTFLSLGSAAVQADHTAPPASVAIAGSLQDELGCPGDWQPDCAATELFEEDGIWQQSFALPAGDWEYKAALNDSWDENYGANATEGGSNIPLSIPGPESVKFYYDHNTHWITDNINAVIATAVGSFQDELGCPGDWQPDCLRSWLQDPDGDGIYAFETSSIPAGDYEAKVAHDESWDENYGAGGVQNGDNIPFSVGLGDTVHFEYDPVTHILTITVEEGPLVATAVGSFQDEVGCPGDWQPDCAITRLLGPDGDGNFVYETTDIPAGDYEAKVTIDESWDEHYGAGGVLGGDNIPFSVEAGATVIFVYDPVTHILAIDSIAPEPVYADYAIIHYYRADGDYGDHTTGDFNDYWGLHLWGDGIDPSEITEWTAPKPFLGEDEYGRFAWVKLAPEGGGQVNFIVHRGDIKDGTNADRYFNSANTPEIWIRQDDGGEYFWQAVAQGYVTIRYHRPDGDYGDPSSDDFNDFWGVHLWGDAIDPSELTEWTSPKKPDGLDGYGVFFQVLLVDASLPVNFILHRGDIKDPGPDQSFIPHDSATAWIQSGDPEVYEQRGAAEHHATIHYHRDDGDYGDPTSNDYNDFWGLHVWAGAASPNPGWTEPLKPTGFDIFGAYFVVPVEPAAPELAYILHRGDAKDPGPDQFLEFAADGYEVWQLSGADPEKPYILPVPGEPGEPPLDINDEIDRLEDEGILNAGQANSLRVKLAAAGKSLEKGKNGTAINQLNAFINEVWSLVAEGVLPPEEGELLIGLAEDIILAIS
;
A
#
# COMPACT_ATOMS: atom_id res chain seq x y z
N MET A 1 -1.40 -49.23 23.48
CA MET A 1 -0.58 -50.45 23.45
C MET A 1 0.81 -50.04 22.97
N ASN A 2 1.84 -50.31 23.78
CA ASN A 2 3.30 -50.26 23.59
C ASN A 2 3.97 -49.00 22.96
N ARG A 3 4.70 -48.16 23.73
CA ARG A 3 6.04 -48.33 24.41
C ARG A 3 7.18 -47.98 23.42
N ILE A 4 8.20 -47.15 23.70
CA ILE A 4 9.24 -47.13 24.76
C ILE A 4 9.90 -45.72 24.69
N GLY A 5 10.03 -44.93 25.76
CA GLY A 5 11.21 -44.85 26.66
C GLY A 5 12.14 -43.67 26.27
N ALA A 6 12.87 -42.97 27.14
CA ALA A 6 13.19 -43.17 28.54
C ALA A 6 13.69 -41.87 29.21
N ARG A 7 13.55 -41.86 30.54
CA ARG A 7 14.15 -41.00 31.57
C ARG A 7 15.65 -40.69 31.31
N PHE A 8 16.15 -39.52 31.74
CA PHE A 8 17.02 -39.38 32.92
C PHE A 8 17.40 -37.92 33.23
N SER A 9 17.52 -37.65 34.52
CA SER A 9 17.86 -36.38 35.17
C SER A 9 19.29 -35.91 34.86
N PHE A 10 19.50 -34.60 34.75
CA PHE A 10 20.83 -33.98 34.81
C PHE A 10 20.92 -32.82 35.81
N PHE A 11 22.11 -32.71 36.36
CA PHE A 11 22.52 -31.92 37.51
C PHE A 11 22.38 -30.41 37.33
N SER A 12 21.94 -29.75 38.40
CA SER A 12 22.10 -28.32 38.62
C SER A 12 23.60 -27.96 38.63
N ARG A 13 24.02 -27.13 37.67
CA ARG A 13 25.29 -26.39 37.72
C ARG A 13 24.96 -24.90 37.63
N LEU A 14 25.33 -24.21 38.70
CA LEU A 14 25.39 -22.77 38.86
C LEU A 14 26.34 -22.20 37.79
N ALA A 15 25.84 -21.41 36.85
CA ALA A 15 26.65 -20.55 36.00
C ALA A 15 26.40 -19.10 36.46
N VAL A 16 27.46 -18.48 36.95
CA VAL A 16 27.50 -17.05 37.28
C VAL A 16 27.52 -16.30 35.96
N VAL A 17 26.41 -15.63 35.63
CA VAL A 17 26.37 -14.65 34.54
C VAL A 17 26.98 -13.37 35.10
N LEU A 18 28.21 -13.06 34.67
CA LEU A 18 28.81 -11.74 34.85
C LEU A 18 28.15 -10.83 33.79
N ILE A 19 27.22 -9.98 34.20
CA ILE A 19 26.71 -8.91 33.34
C ILE A 19 27.77 -7.81 33.37
N THR A 20 28.63 -7.78 32.36
CA THR A 20 29.42 -6.59 32.02
C THR A 20 28.53 -5.68 31.19
N THR A 21 27.94 -4.67 31.83
CA THR A 21 27.37 -3.51 31.16
C THR A 21 28.50 -2.77 30.45
N PHE A 22 28.62 -2.96 29.13
CA PHE A 22 29.25 -1.98 28.25
C PHE A 22 28.28 -0.81 28.14
N LEU A 23 28.64 0.35 28.70
CA LEU A 23 28.04 1.60 28.23
C LEU A 23 28.67 1.83 26.86
N SER A 24 27.87 1.72 25.79
CA SER A 24 28.21 2.40 24.54
C SER A 24 28.10 3.89 24.81
N LEU A 25 29.23 4.57 24.89
CA LEU A 25 29.28 5.96 24.51
C LEU A 25 29.15 5.93 22.99
N GLY A 26 27.99 6.29 22.47
CA GLY A 26 27.84 6.48 21.04
C GLY A 26 28.87 7.53 20.61
N SER A 27 29.76 7.15 19.70
CA SER A 27 30.48 8.12 18.89
C SER A 27 29.40 8.92 18.16
N ALA A 28 29.36 10.22 18.39
CA ALA A 28 28.58 11.08 17.52
C ALA A 28 29.21 10.93 16.13
N ALA A 29 28.45 10.42 15.18
CA ALA A 29 28.81 10.53 13.77
C ALA A 29 29.12 12.01 13.51
N VAL A 30 30.35 12.31 13.11
CA VAL A 30 30.72 13.63 12.62
C VAL A 30 30.04 13.77 11.28
N GLN A 31 28.81 14.29 11.27
CA GLN A 31 28.23 14.82 10.05
C GLN A 31 29.09 16.01 9.63
N ALA A 32 29.83 15.86 8.55
CA ALA A 32 30.47 16.97 7.89
C ALA A 32 30.27 16.83 6.37
N ASP A 33 29.22 17.49 5.89
CA ASP A 33 29.31 18.45 4.78
C ASP A 33 28.04 19.32 4.81
N HIS A 34 28.12 20.51 5.41
CA HIS A 34 26.97 21.43 5.52
C HIS A 34 27.13 22.69 4.65
N THR A 35 28.26 22.81 3.95
CA THR A 35 28.57 23.92 3.04
C THR A 35 28.95 23.36 1.67
N ALA A 36 28.87 24.18 0.62
CA ALA A 36 29.27 23.72 -0.71
C ALA A 36 30.81 23.66 -0.82
N PRO A 37 31.39 22.81 -1.69
CA PRO A 37 32.84 22.73 -1.87
C PRO A 37 33.47 24.11 -2.05
N PRO A 38 34.53 24.45 -1.28
CA PRO A 38 35.10 25.79 -1.28
C PRO A 38 35.75 26.11 -2.62
N ALA A 39 35.66 27.38 -3.04
CA ALA A 39 36.34 27.88 -4.22
C ALA A 39 37.85 28.07 -3.99
N SER A 40 38.26 28.33 -2.74
CA SER A 40 39.66 28.45 -2.33
C SER A 40 39.84 28.08 -0.86
N VAL A 41 41.03 27.58 -0.53
CA VAL A 41 41.49 27.32 0.84
C VAL A 41 42.86 27.98 1.01
N ALA A 42 42.99 28.85 2.01
CA ALA A 42 44.24 29.52 2.33
C ALA A 42 44.71 29.19 3.75
N ILE A 43 46.02 28.94 3.89
CA ILE A 43 46.65 28.84 5.22
C ILE A 43 46.91 30.25 5.75
N ALA A 44 46.02 30.70 6.63
CA ALA A 44 46.08 32.02 7.23
C ALA A 44 46.66 31.96 8.64
N GLY A 45 47.72 32.73 8.90
CA GLY A 45 48.49 32.60 10.13
C GLY A 45 49.62 33.61 10.28
N SER A 46 50.42 33.46 11.34
CA SER A 46 51.59 34.31 11.63
C SER A 46 52.83 33.98 10.77
N LEU A 47 52.68 33.11 9.79
CA LEU A 47 53.72 32.61 8.88
C LEU A 47 53.66 33.28 7.50
N GLN A 48 52.62 34.08 7.26
CA GLN A 48 52.27 34.56 5.92
C GLN A 48 53.22 35.65 5.42
N ASP A 49 53.70 36.54 6.31
CA ASP A 49 54.72 37.54 5.96
C ASP A 49 56.00 36.88 5.42
N GLU A 50 56.43 35.77 6.03
CA GLU A 50 57.60 34.99 5.60
C GLU A 50 57.38 34.28 4.26
N LEU A 51 56.14 33.90 3.94
CA LEU A 51 55.75 33.26 2.68
C LEU A 51 55.47 34.24 1.54
N GLY A 52 55.58 35.55 1.81
CA GLY A 52 55.47 36.59 0.80
C GLY A 52 54.09 37.24 0.70
N CYS A 53 53.22 37.04 1.68
CA CYS A 53 52.02 37.84 1.85
C CYS A 53 52.35 39.29 2.24
N PRO A 54 51.45 40.25 1.97
CA PRO A 54 51.57 41.62 2.45
C PRO A 54 51.55 41.81 3.98
N GLY A 55 50.99 40.84 4.71
CA GLY A 55 50.72 40.84 6.15
C GLY A 55 50.47 39.40 6.66
N ASP A 56 50.55 39.23 7.97
CA ASP A 56 50.01 38.04 8.66
C ASP A 56 48.48 38.06 8.75
N TRP A 57 47.89 36.87 8.88
CA TRP A 57 46.44 36.64 9.09
C TRP A 57 45.55 37.20 7.97
N GLN A 58 45.95 36.99 6.72
CA GLN A 58 45.26 37.39 5.50
C GLN A 58 44.59 36.18 4.82
N PRO A 59 43.25 36.04 4.91
CA PRO A 59 42.54 34.91 4.32
C PRO A 59 42.55 34.96 2.78
N ASP A 60 42.74 36.15 2.19
CA ASP A 60 42.78 36.41 0.76
C ASP A 60 44.19 36.37 0.15
N CYS A 61 45.19 35.89 0.90
CA CYS A 61 46.55 35.84 0.41
C CYS A 61 46.80 34.64 -0.53
N ALA A 62 46.86 34.94 -1.84
CA ALA A 62 47.18 33.97 -2.88
C ALA A 62 48.54 33.26 -2.73
N ALA A 63 49.48 33.80 -1.94
CA ALA A 63 50.79 33.15 -1.71
C ALA A 63 50.69 31.93 -0.78
N THR A 64 49.59 31.77 -0.05
CA THR A 64 49.34 30.68 0.89
C THR A 64 48.09 29.87 0.55
N GLU A 65 47.62 29.96 -0.68
CA GLU A 65 46.55 29.10 -1.20
C GLU A 65 47.03 27.65 -1.35
N LEU A 66 46.15 26.72 -1.04
CA LEU A 66 46.29 25.29 -1.26
C LEU A 66 45.73 24.89 -2.63
N PHE A 67 46.18 23.77 -3.17
CA PHE A 67 45.60 23.18 -4.38
C PHE A 67 44.87 21.89 -4.01
N GLU A 68 43.69 21.71 -4.59
CA GLU A 68 42.94 20.46 -4.46
C GLU A 68 43.57 19.37 -5.34
N GLU A 69 43.87 18.23 -4.71
CA GLU A 69 44.34 17.01 -5.34
C GLU A 69 43.79 15.83 -4.52
N ASP A 70 43.10 14.90 -5.19
CA ASP A 70 42.46 13.72 -4.59
C ASP A 70 41.41 14.02 -3.49
N GLY A 71 40.67 15.12 -3.63
CA GLY A 71 39.69 15.60 -2.65
C GLY A 71 40.30 16.37 -1.48
N ILE A 72 41.63 16.47 -1.42
CA ILE A 72 42.36 17.09 -0.31
C ILE A 72 43.06 18.36 -0.82
N TRP A 73 42.89 19.46 -0.08
CA TRP A 73 43.59 20.70 -0.35
C TRP A 73 44.97 20.65 0.28
N GLN A 74 46.02 20.80 -0.52
CA GLN A 74 47.39 20.63 -0.05
C GLN A 74 48.41 21.53 -0.76
N GLN A 75 49.49 21.88 -0.04
CA GLN A 75 50.63 22.64 -0.57
C GLN A 75 51.83 22.55 0.37
N SER A 76 53.04 22.56 -0.20
CA SER A 76 54.29 22.71 0.55
C SER A 76 54.81 24.15 0.55
N PHE A 77 55.23 24.63 1.72
CA PHE A 77 55.86 25.93 1.90
C PHE A 77 57.21 25.82 2.60
N ALA A 78 58.20 26.56 2.12
CA ALA A 78 59.52 26.64 2.76
C ALA A 78 59.49 27.66 3.90
N LEU A 79 59.51 27.18 5.15
CA LEU A 79 59.40 28.01 6.34
C LEU A 79 60.73 28.08 7.11
N PRO A 80 61.07 29.24 7.69
CA PRO A 80 62.22 29.35 8.59
C PRO A 80 61.94 28.71 9.95
N ALA A 81 63.02 28.46 10.70
CA ALA A 81 62.92 28.00 12.08
C ALA A 81 62.18 29.04 12.94
N GLY A 82 61.19 28.61 13.71
CA GLY A 82 60.34 29.50 14.50
C GLY A 82 59.13 28.80 15.08
N ASP A 83 58.41 29.54 15.92
CA ASP A 83 57.10 29.17 16.44
C ASP A 83 56.05 29.98 15.67
N TRP A 84 55.11 29.29 15.03
CA TRP A 84 54.08 29.85 14.16
C TRP A 84 52.69 29.43 14.64
N GLU A 85 51.66 30.12 14.18
CA GLU A 85 50.26 29.72 14.36
C GLU A 85 49.49 29.88 13.05
N TYR A 86 48.56 28.97 12.75
CA TYR A 86 47.78 29.00 11.51
C TYR A 86 46.37 28.41 11.63
N LYS A 87 45.57 28.61 10.57
CA LYS A 87 44.23 28.08 10.31
C LYS A 87 43.98 27.91 8.81
N ALA A 88 42.96 27.15 8.45
CA ALA A 88 42.40 27.15 7.10
C ALA A 88 41.30 28.23 7.01
N ALA A 89 41.44 29.19 6.10
CA ALA A 89 40.41 30.17 5.75
C ALA A 89 39.80 29.80 4.39
N LEU A 90 38.48 29.79 4.29
CA LEU A 90 37.78 29.39 3.07
C LEU A 90 37.31 30.61 2.27
N ASN A 91 37.29 30.48 0.94
CA ASN A 91 36.70 31.45 0.03
C ASN A 91 37.25 32.88 0.21
N ASP A 92 38.56 33.00 0.43
CA ASP A 92 39.29 34.25 0.63
C ASP A 92 38.74 35.13 1.78
N SER A 93 38.04 34.53 2.75
CA SER A 93 37.38 35.23 3.85
C SER A 93 37.53 34.49 5.19
N TRP A 94 37.20 35.19 6.27
CA TRP A 94 37.07 34.60 7.62
C TRP A 94 35.64 34.12 7.92
N ASP A 95 34.71 34.28 6.97
CA ASP A 95 33.31 33.89 7.16
C ASP A 95 33.17 32.40 7.51
N GLU A 96 34.00 31.56 6.91
CA GLU A 96 34.14 30.14 7.23
C GLU A 96 35.65 29.82 7.34
N ASN A 97 36.06 29.24 8.47
CA ASN A 97 37.46 28.91 8.74
C ASN A 97 37.55 27.81 9.77
N TYR A 98 38.60 27.00 9.68
CA TYR A 98 38.81 25.85 10.55
C TYR A 98 40.18 25.91 11.21
N GLY A 99 40.21 25.58 12.50
CA GLY A 99 41.41 25.56 13.33
C GLY A 99 41.59 24.22 14.03
N ALA A 100 42.18 24.24 15.22
CA ALA A 100 42.42 23.03 16.01
C ALA A 100 41.15 22.19 16.19
N ASN A 101 41.30 20.87 16.05
CA ASN A 101 40.25 19.84 16.17
C ASN A 101 39.06 20.07 15.23
N ALA A 102 39.35 20.39 13.95
CA ALA A 102 38.37 20.56 12.87
C ALA A 102 37.20 21.51 13.21
N THR A 103 37.39 22.40 14.18
CA THR A 103 36.31 23.23 14.73
C THR A 103 36.18 24.50 13.90
N GLU A 104 34.96 24.80 13.42
CA GLU A 104 34.65 26.05 12.75
C GLU A 104 34.93 27.24 13.69
N GLY A 105 35.72 28.21 13.22
CA GLY A 105 36.19 29.31 14.04
C GLY A 105 37.08 28.89 15.23
N GLY A 106 37.62 27.66 15.19
CA GLY A 106 38.36 27.01 16.27
C GLY A 106 39.62 27.75 16.73
N SER A 107 40.38 27.18 17.67
CA SER A 107 41.65 27.81 18.10
C SER A 107 42.71 27.75 16.99
N ASN A 108 43.69 28.66 17.01
CA ASN A 108 44.83 28.57 16.08
C ASN A 108 45.65 27.31 16.34
N ILE A 109 46.23 26.72 15.29
CA ILE A 109 47.09 25.55 15.38
C ILE A 109 48.54 26.02 15.54
N PRO A 110 49.24 25.67 16.64
CA PRO A 110 50.65 26.01 16.81
C PRO A 110 51.54 25.11 15.94
N LEU A 111 52.58 25.67 15.35
CA LEU A 111 53.57 24.96 14.53
C LEU A 111 54.98 25.38 14.95
N SER A 112 55.74 24.46 15.53
CA SER A 112 57.12 24.71 15.98
C SER A 112 58.11 24.04 15.04
N ILE A 113 58.89 24.84 14.31
CA ILE A 113 59.86 24.37 13.32
C ILE A 113 61.29 24.56 13.87
N PRO A 114 62.05 23.49 14.16
CA PRO A 114 63.39 23.60 14.78
C PRO A 114 64.48 24.16 13.85
N GLY A 115 64.30 24.06 12.54
CA GLY A 115 65.26 24.42 11.49
C GLY A 115 64.53 24.74 10.18
N PRO A 116 65.10 25.52 9.24
CA PRO A 116 64.42 25.80 7.97
C PRO A 116 64.07 24.50 7.22
N GLU A 117 62.79 24.32 6.89
CA GLU A 117 62.25 23.09 6.32
C GLU A 117 61.04 23.37 5.41
N SER A 118 60.71 22.42 4.54
CA SER A 118 59.50 22.46 3.72
C SER A 118 58.36 21.79 4.50
N VAL A 119 57.38 22.56 4.92
CA VAL A 119 56.19 22.06 5.62
C VAL A 119 55.05 21.90 4.62
N LYS A 120 54.43 20.73 4.59
CA LYS A 120 53.25 20.45 3.77
C LYS A 120 52.01 20.54 4.65
N PHE A 121 51.02 21.30 4.18
CA PHE A 121 49.74 21.49 4.83
C PHE A 121 48.65 20.73 4.07
N TYR A 122 47.66 20.24 4.79
CA TYR A 122 46.57 19.40 4.28
C TYR A 122 45.26 19.83 4.91
N TYR A 123 44.24 20.04 4.10
CA TYR A 123 42.88 20.32 4.53
C TYR A 123 41.91 19.42 3.78
N ASP A 124 41.13 18.64 4.54
CA ASP A 124 39.98 17.90 4.03
C ASP A 124 38.71 18.69 4.32
N HIS A 125 37.90 18.94 3.29
CA HIS A 125 36.62 19.61 3.47
C HIS A 125 35.58 18.71 4.15
N ASN A 126 35.62 17.40 3.89
CA ASN A 126 34.64 16.44 4.40
C ASN A 126 34.78 16.23 5.91
N THR A 127 35.98 16.39 6.49
CA THR A 127 36.19 16.28 7.94
C THR A 127 36.45 17.63 8.59
N HIS A 128 36.64 18.67 7.78
CA HIS A 128 37.17 19.99 8.16
C HIS A 128 38.54 19.97 8.84
N TRP A 129 39.26 18.86 8.74
CA TRP A 129 40.54 18.70 9.41
C TRP A 129 41.65 19.41 8.63
N ILE A 130 42.28 20.39 9.28
CA ILE A 130 43.47 21.09 8.80
C ILE A 130 44.67 20.66 9.65
N THR A 131 45.74 20.21 8.99
CA THR A 131 46.97 19.80 9.66
C THR A 131 48.22 20.02 8.81
N ASP A 132 49.38 19.64 9.34
CA ASP A 132 50.67 19.69 8.69
C ASP A 132 51.53 18.46 9.01
N ASN A 133 52.50 18.17 8.15
CA ASN A 133 53.38 17.01 8.27
C ASN A 133 54.44 17.11 9.40
N ILE A 134 54.40 18.15 10.24
CA ILE A 134 55.26 18.28 11.42
C ILE A 134 54.48 17.92 12.69
N ASN A 135 53.23 18.37 12.79
CA ASN A 135 52.35 18.13 13.93
C ASN A 135 51.64 16.77 13.88
N ALA A 136 51.42 16.21 12.69
CA ALA A 136 50.73 14.95 12.49
C ALA A 136 51.53 13.99 11.60
N VAL A 137 51.31 12.70 11.80
CA VAL A 137 51.71 11.67 10.83
C VAL A 137 50.71 11.70 9.68
N ILE A 138 51.17 11.77 8.44
CA ILE A 138 50.27 11.66 7.28
C ILE A 138 50.14 10.18 6.92
N ALA A 139 49.11 9.53 7.46
CA ALA A 139 48.91 8.08 7.37
C ALA A 139 47.84 7.72 6.33
N THR A 140 48.21 6.99 5.28
CA THR A 140 47.27 6.52 4.26
C THR A 140 47.00 5.03 4.44
N ALA A 141 45.74 4.60 4.40
CA ALA A 141 45.37 3.19 4.31
C ALA A 141 45.56 2.72 2.86
N VAL A 142 46.67 2.06 2.60
CA VAL A 142 47.10 1.64 1.26
C VAL A 142 46.78 0.17 1.04
N GLY A 143 46.07 -0.16 -0.04
CA GLY A 143 45.63 -1.53 -0.27
C GLY A 143 45.15 -1.81 -1.69
N SER A 144 44.57 -3.00 -1.87
CA SER A 144 43.96 -3.48 -3.11
C SER A 144 42.52 -2.97 -3.33
N PHE A 145 42.13 -1.90 -2.62
CA PHE A 145 40.77 -1.33 -2.62
C PHE A 145 40.77 0.15 -3.06
N GLN A 146 41.94 0.69 -3.42
CA GLN A 146 42.10 2.13 -3.56
C GLN A 146 41.58 2.62 -4.92
N ASP A 147 41.63 1.79 -5.96
CA ASP A 147 41.08 2.17 -7.25
C ASP A 147 39.55 2.27 -7.21
N GLU A 148 38.87 1.50 -6.37
CA GLU A 148 37.43 1.64 -6.11
C GLU A 148 37.07 2.96 -5.40
N LEU A 149 37.98 3.52 -4.61
CA LEU A 149 37.81 4.87 -4.03
C LEU A 149 38.10 6.00 -5.03
N GLY A 150 38.53 5.66 -6.25
CA GLY A 150 38.87 6.60 -7.31
C GLY A 150 40.34 7.01 -7.37
N CYS A 151 41.25 6.29 -6.70
CA CYS A 151 42.68 6.48 -6.90
C CYS A 151 43.10 6.05 -8.33
N PRO A 152 44.25 6.53 -8.86
CA PRO A 152 44.77 6.11 -10.16
C PRO A 152 45.08 4.60 -10.29
N GLY A 153 45.12 3.89 -9.15
CA GLY A 153 45.29 2.45 -9.05
C GLY A 153 45.43 2.02 -7.59
N ASP A 154 45.64 0.72 -7.38
CA ASP A 154 45.92 0.17 -6.06
C ASP A 154 47.34 0.46 -5.56
N TRP A 155 47.52 0.32 -4.26
CA TRP A 155 48.80 0.38 -3.58
C TRP A 155 49.55 1.72 -3.80
N GLN A 156 48.83 2.84 -3.77
CA GLN A 156 49.33 4.21 -3.93
C GLN A 156 49.38 4.94 -2.57
N PRO A 157 50.57 5.12 -1.95
CA PRO A 157 50.72 5.89 -0.72
C PRO A 157 50.35 7.37 -0.83
N ASP A 158 50.52 7.94 -2.02
CA ASP A 158 50.30 9.35 -2.35
C ASP A 158 48.82 9.67 -2.65
N CYS A 159 47.95 8.67 -2.80
CA CYS A 159 46.52 8.89 -2.97
C CYS A 159 45.82 9.06 -1.62
N LEU A 160 45.47 10.30 -1.26
CA LEU A 160 44.88 10.63 0.04
C LEU A 160 43.37 10.38 0.16
N ARG A 161 42.74 9.71 -0.81
CA ARG A 161 41.33 9.29 -0.74
C ARG A 161 41.02 8.31 0.39
N SER A 162 42.06 7.68 0.92
CA SER A 162 42.04 6.73 2.05
C SER A 162 42.90 7.25 3.21
N TRP A 163 43.00 8.58 3.34
CA TRP A 163 43.74 9.24 4.39
C TRP A 163 43.07 9.00 5.75
N LEU A 164 43.84 8.41 6.68
CA LEU A 164 43.42 8.22 8.06
C LEU A 164 43.61 9.55 8.80
N GLN A 165 42.58 10.01 9.50
CA GLN A 165 42.52 11.36 10.06
C GLN A 165 42.17 11.36 11.55
N ASP A 166 42.64 12.37 12.29
CA ASP A 166 42.37 12.56 13.73
C ASP A 166 41.76 13.95 13.99
N PRO A 167 40.51 14.19 13.53
CA PRO A 167 39.86 15.49 13.68
C PRO A 167 39.51 15.84 15.13
N ASP A 168 39.36 14.87 16.04
CA ASP A 168 39.00 15.14 17.45
C ASP A 168 40.22 15.26 18.39
N GLY A 169 41.41 14.87 17.92
CA GLY A 169 42.69 15.00 18.60
C GLY A 169 42.89 13.96 19.71
N ASP A 170 42.25 12.79 19.60
CA ASP A 170 42.37 11.70 20.58
C ASP A 170 43.62 10.83 20.37
N GLY A 171 44.29 10.98 19.23
CA GLY A 171 45.52 10.29 18.84
C GLY A 171 45.30 9.01 18.05
N ILE A 172 44.06 8.65 17.70
CA ILE A 172 43.70 7.54 16.83
C ILE A 172 43.24 8.10 15.49
N TYR A 173 43.83 7.58 14.42
CA TYR A 173 43.58 8.04 13.07
C TYR A 173 42.52 7.13 12.44
N ALA A 174 41.45 7.69 11.89
CA ALA A 174 40.33 6.93 11.35
C ALA A 174 40.01 7.30 9.89
N PHE A 175 39.52 6.31 9.14
CA PHE A 175 38.91 6.47 7.82
C PHE A 175 37.77 5.47 7.70
N GLU A 176 36.64 5.89 7.14
CA GLU A 176 35.50 5.01 6.92
C GLU A 176 34.93 5.20 5.51
N THR A 177 34.42 4.11 4.93
CA THR A 177 33.85 4.14 3.59
C THR A 177 32.90 2.96 3.36
N SER A 178 31.83 3.22 2.61
CA SER A 178 30.91 2.21 2.04
C SER A 178 31.12 2.02 0.54
N SER A 179 32.15 2.65 -0.05
CA SER A 179 32.39 2.63 -1.50
C SER A 179 33.26 1.47 -1.96
N ILE A 180 33.68 0.58 -1.04
CA ILE A 180 34.43 -0.63 -1.39
C ILE A 180 33.42 -1.73 -1.75
N PRO A 181 33.42 -2.26 -2.99
CA PRO A 181 32.50 -3.32 -3.39
C PRO A 181 32.67 -4.61 -2.58
N ALA A 182 31.69 -5.51 -2.68
CA ALA A 182 31.80 -6.81 -2.04
C ALA A 182 32.99 -7.63 -2.59
N GLY A 183 33.85 -8.12 -1.71
CA GLY A 183 35.07 -8.82 -2.12
C GLY A 183 36.07 -9.08 -0.99
N ASP A 184 37.16 -9.77 -1.34
CA ASP A 184 38.30 -9.99 -0.46
C ASP A 184 39.41 -9.00 -0.80
N TYR A 185 39.82 -8.20 0.18
CA TYR A 185 40.77 -7.10 0.04
C TYR A 185 41.92 -7.23 1.04
N GLU A 186 42.98 -6.46 0.80
CA GLU A 186 44.09 -6.37 1.72
C GLU A 186 44.66 -4.94 1.81
N ALA A 187 45.10 -4.54 3.01
CA ALA A 187 45.59 -3.19 3.30
C ALA A 187 46.80 -3.16 4.24
N LYS A 188 47.46 -2.00 4.29
CA LYS A 188 48.54 -1.57 5.19
C LYS A 188 48.48 -0.06 5.39
N VAL A 189 49.32 0.47 6.28
CA VAL A 189 49.48 1.93 6.42
C VAL A 189 50.83 2.36 5.87
N ALA A 190 50.83 3.40 5.03
CA ALA A 190 52.04 4.10 4.59
C ALA A 190 52.08 5.49 5.24
N HIS A 191 53.27 5.96 5.60
CA HIS A 191 53.48 7.30 6.15
C HIS A 191 54.06 8.24 5.10
N ASP A 192 53.65 9.50 5.20
CA ASP A 192 54.20 10.64 4.46
C ASP A 192 54.21 10.40 2.95
N GLU A 193 53.09 9.88 2.43
CA GLU A 193 52.83 9.71 1.00
C GLU A 193 53.88 8.86 0.26
N SER A 194 54.58 7.97 1.00
CA SER A 194 55.66 7.18 0.45
C SER A 194 55.76 5.78 1.07
N TRP A 195 56.46 4.88 0.39
CA TRP A 195 56.75 3.55 0.91
C TRP A 195 57.96 3.50 1.87
N ASP A 196 58.63 4.64 2.12
CA ASP A 196 59.85 4.68 2.93
C ASP A 196 59.59 4.22 4.38
N GLU A 197 58.41 4.53 4.92
CA GLU A 197 57.91 4.03 6.20
C GLU A 197 56.48 3.49 6.04
N ASN A 198 56.28 2.22 6.37
CA ASN A 198 54.99 1.56 6.29
C ASN A 198 54.87 0.43 7.31
N TYR A 199 53.65 0.13 7.71
CA TYR A 199 53.31 -0.85 8.75
C TYR A 199 52.20 -1.77 8.29
N GLY A 200 52.38 -3.07 8.53
CA GLY A 200 51.41 -4.12 8.19
C GLY A 200 50.88 -4.85 9.42
N ALA A 201 50.49 -6.11 9.23
CA ALA A 201 49.87 -6.95 10.25
C ALA A 201 50.63 -6.92 11.60
N GLY A 202 49.91 -6.54 12.66
CA GLY A 202 50.43 -6.43 14.03
C GLY A 202 51.36 -5.24 14.28
N GLY A 203 51.34 -4.22 13.43
CA GLY A 203 52.16 -3.01 13.55
C GLY A 203 53.64 -3.21 13.26
N VAL A 204 53.96 -4.22 12.45
CA VAL A 204 55.34 -4.52 12.04
C VAL A 204 55.73 -3.64 10.86
N GLN A 205 56.84 -2.90 11.00
CA GLN A 205 57.40 -2.11 9.90
C GLN A 205 57.77 -3.02 8.73
N ASN A 206 57.29 -2.72 7.52
CA ASN A 206 57.37 -3.60 6.34
C ASN A 206 56.78 -5.00 6.57
N GLY A 207 55.77 -5.12 7.44
CA GLY A 207 55.09 -6.38 7.80
C GLY A 207 54.25 -6.97 6.65
N ASP A 208 53.48 -8.01 6.94
CA ASP A 208 52.55 -8.63 5.98
C ASP A 208 51.28 -7.77 5.79
N ASN A 209 50.54 -7.95 4.69
CA ASN A 209 49.27 -7.24 4.44
C ASN A 209 48.18 -7.73 5.40
N ILE A 210 47.20 -6.87 5.70
CA ILE A 210 46.05 -7.18 6.56
C ILE A 210 44.85 -7.49 5.66
N PRO A 211 44.38 -8.76 5.60
CA PRO A 211 43.22 -9.12 4.81
C PRO A 211 41.92 -8.71 5.50
N PHE A 212 40.91 -8.33 4.72
CA PHE A 212 39.53 -8.09 5.15
C PHE A 212 38.56 -8.50 4.03
N SER A 213 37.31 -8.78 4.38
CA SER A 213 36.27 -9.18 3.43
C SER A 213 35.08 -8.26 3.61
N VAL A 214 34.59 -7.70 2.50
CA VAL A 214 33.47 -6.77 2.46
C VAL A 214 32.26 -7.50 1.89
N GLY A 215 31.15 -7.48 2.61
CA GLY A 215 29.83 -7.91 2.17
C GLY A 215 29.07 -6.79 1.46
N LEU A 216 27.89 -7.12 0.92
CA LEU A 216 27.06 -6.16 0.20
C LEU A 216 26.49 -5.11 1.16
N GLY A 217 26.69 -3.82 0.85
CA GLY A 217 26.24 -2.70 1.68
C GLY A 217 27.05 -2.51 2.96
N ASP A 218 28.12 -3.28 3.18
CA ASP A 218 28.97 -3.16 4.36
C ASP A 218 29.73 -1.83 4.39
N THR A 219 29.91 -1.29 5.60
CA THR A 219 30.81 -0.15 5.82
C THR A 219 32.14 -0.64 6.40
N VAL A 220 33.25 -0.19 5.83
CA VAL A 220 34.60 -0.54 6.28
C VAL A 220 35.16 0.61 7.11
N HIS A 221 35.51 0.30 8.36
CA HIS A 221 36.16 1.23 9.28
C HIS A 221 37.63 0.85 9.45
N PHE A 222 38.52 1.80 9.18
CA PHE A 222 39.95 1.72 9.40
C PHE A 222 40.33 2.60 10.60
N GLU A 223 40.96 2.01 11.61
CA GLU A 223 41.49 2.71 12.78
C GLU A 223 42.99 2.43 12.93
N TYR A 224 43.80 3.47 13.07
CA TYR A 224 45.24 3.39 13.15
C TYR A 224 45.78 4.12 14.38
N ASP A 225 46.56 3.41 15.19
CA ASP A 225 47.31 3.99 16.29
C ASP A 225 48.76 4.26 15.81
N PRO A 226 49.18 5.53 15.62
CA PRO A 226 50.52 5.87 15.14
C PRO A 226 51.63 5.59 16.16
N VAL A 227 51.31 5.28 17.42
CA VAL A 227 52.28 4.94 18.48
C VAL A 227 52.55 3.44 18.50
N THR A 228 51.51 2.61 18.36
CA THR A 228 51.66 1.14 18.30
C THR A 228 51.81 0.61 16.88
N HIS A 229 51.54 1.46 15.88
CA HIS A 229 51.49 1.17 14.45
C HIS A 229 50.46 0.12 14.04
N ILE A 230 49.47 -0.16 14.89
CA ILE A 230 48.44 -1.16 14.61
C ILE A 230 47.32 -0.51 13.79
N LEU A 231 47.08 -1.04 12.60
CA LEU A 231 45.85 -0.82 11.83
C LEU A 231 44.82 -1.89 12.20
N THR A 232 43.66 -1.46 12.67
CA THR A 232 42.47 -2.29 12.89
C THR A 232 41.49 -2.01 11.77
N ILE A 233 41.01 -3.07 11.12
CA ILE A 233 40.00 -2.98 10.06
C ILE A 233 38.78 -3.73 10.58
N THR A 234 37.65 -3.03 10.67
CA THR A 234 36.36 -3.60 11.06
C THR A 234 35.39 -3.42 9.90
N VAL A 235 34.68 -4.48 9.56
CA VAL A 235 33.62 -4.44 8.55
C VAL A 235 32.30 -4.58 9.29
N GLU A 236 31.45 -3.57 9.18
CA GLU A 236 30.12 -3.53 9.78
C GLU A 236 29.08 -3.83 8.71
N GLU A 237 28.20 -4.80 8.98
CA GLU A 237 27.07 -5.12 8.11
C GLU A 237 26.15 -3.89 8.01
N GLY A 238 26.14 -3.25 6.84
CA GLY A 238 25.26 -2.12 6.58
C GLY A 238 23.89 -2.56 6.07
N PRO A 239 22.89 -1.67 6.13
CA PRO A 239 21.59 -1.96 5.55
C PRO A 239 21.73 -2.04 4.03
N LEU A 240 21.64 -3.25 3.47
CA LEU A 240 21.60 -3.44 2.02
C LEU A 240 20.41 -2.68 1.43
N VAL A 241 20.68 -1.74 0.53
CA VAL A 241 19.64 -1.07 -0.26
C VAL A 241 19.65 -1.66 -1.66
N ALA A 242 18.58 -2.36 -2.03
CA ALA A 242 18.39 -2.86 -3.39
C ALA A 242 17.22 -2.13 -4.05
N THR A 243 17.40 -1.71 -5.30
CA THR A 243 16.34 -1.05 -6.11
C THR A 243 16.10 -1.84 -7.40
N ALA A 244 14.85 -2.16 -7.70
CA ALA A 244 14.46 -2.75 -8.98
C ALA A 244 14.37 -1.63 -10.02
N VAL A 245 15.32 -1.59 -10.95
CA VAL A 245 15.42 -0.53 -11.97
C VAL A 245 15.03 -1.06 -13.34
N GLY A 246 14.34 -0.27 -14.16
CA GLY A 246 13.86 -0.78 -15.43
C GLY A 246 13.11 0.24 -16.28
N SER A 247 12.56 -0.26 -17.39
CA SER A 247 11.70 0.50 -18.32
C SER A 247 10.24 0.62 -17.85
N PHE A 248 9.97 0.23 -16.60
CA PHE A 248 8.65 0.27 -15.95
C PHE A 248 8.60 1.35 -14.87
N GLN A 249 9.74 1.97 -14.57
CA GLN A 249 9.88 2.82 -13.39
C GLN A 249 9.09 4.11 -13.56
N ASP A 250 9.00 4.65 -14.78
CA ASP A 250 8.13 5.78 -15.06
C ASP A 250 6.64 5.44 -14.88
N GLU A 251 6.22 4.23 -15.27
CA GLU A 251 4.84 3.76 -15.12
C GLU A 251 4.39 3.63 -13.65
N VAL A 252 5.32 3.33 -12.73
CA VAL A 252 5.04 3.21 -11.28
C VAL A 252 5.37 4.49 -10.49
N GLY A 253 5.62 5.61 -11.17
CA GLY A 253 5.78 6.92 -10.54
C GLY A 253 7.21 7.36 -10.20
N CYS A 254 8.25 6.68 -10.67
CA CYS A 254 9.61 7.20 -10.57
C CYS A 254 9.81 8.41 -11.51
N PRO A 255 10.80 9.30 -11.25
CA PRO A 255 11.11 10.46 -12.11
C PRO A 255 11.46 10.11 -13.57
N GLY A 256 11.73 8.84 -13.85
CA GLY A 256 11.92 8.27 -15.17
C GLY A 256 12.34 6.81 -15.08
N ASP A 257 12.61 6.22 -16.23
CA ASP A 257 13.16 4.88 -16.31
C ASP A 257 14.62 4.81 -15.85
N TRP A 258 15.03 3.62 -15.41
CA TRP A 258 16.41 3.27 -15.08
C TRP A 258 17.04 4.17 -14.00
N GLN A 259 16.30 4.48 -12.93
CA GLN A 259 16.72 5.33 -11.81
C GLN A 259 17.06 4.49 -10.57
N PRO A 260 18.35 4.33 -10.21
CA PRO A 260 18.79 3.57 -9.03
C PRO A 260 18.32 4.15 -7.70
N ASP A 261 18.15 5.46 -7.63
CA ASP A 261 17.74 6.24 -6.46
C ASP A 261 16.22 6.40 -6.32
N CYS A 262 15.43 5.70 -7.16
CA CYS A 262 13.98 5.72 -7.02
C CYS A 262 13.52 4.95 -5.78
N ALA A 263 13.12 5.69 -4.75
CA ALA A 263 12.62 5.12 -3.50
C ALA A 263 11.37 4.23 -3.66
N ILE A 264 10.54 4.47 -4.69
CA ILE A 264 9.30 3.70 -4.93
C ILE A 264 9.60 2.24 -5.24
N THR A 265 10.63 2.01 -6.07
CA THR A 265 11.01 0.67 -6.54
C THR A 265 12.12 0.04 -5.70
N ARG A 266 12.36 0.60 -4.52
CA ARG A 266 13.27 0.02 -3.52
C ARG A 266 12.65 -1.27 -2.98
N LEU A 267 13.39 -2.36 -3.04
CA LEU A 267 12.95 -3.63 -2.52
C LEU A 267 13.03 -3.65 -0.99
N LEU A 268 11.98 -4.14 -0.35
CA LEU A 268 11.86 -4.26 1.10
C LEU A 268 12.37 -5.64 1.56
N GLY A 269 13.22 -5.67 2.56
CA GLY A 269 13.76 -6.92 3.07
C GLY A 269 14.88 -6.74 4.10
N PRO A 270 15.57 -7.84 4.48
CA PRO A 270 15.27 -9.20 4.03
C PRO A 270 13.97 -9.77 4.65
N ASP A 271 13.26 -10.59 3.89
CA ASP A 271 12.13 -11.40 4.34
C ASP A 271 12.57 -12.60 5.21
N GLY A 272 11.64 -13.49 5.57
CA GLY A 272 11.93 -14.68 6.39
C GLY A 272 12.89 -15.69 5.75
N ASP A 273 13.13 -15.58 4.43
CA ASP A 273 14.02 -16.44 3.65
C ASP A 273 15.31 -15.72 3.20
N GLY A 274 15.45 -14.43 3.51
CA GLY A 274 16.63 -13.63 3.21
C GLY A 274 16.56 -12.80 1.94
N ASN A 275 15.40 -12.72 1.27
CA ASN A 275 15.21 -12.01 0.00
C ASN A 275 14.64 -10.60 0.20
N PHE A 276 14.80 -9.76 -0.81
CA PHE A 276 14.21 -8.42 -0.86
C PHE A 276 13.07 -8.41 -1.89
N VAL A 277 11.94 -7.79 -1.55
CA VAL A 277 10.70 -7.88 -2.33
C VAL A 277 10.14 -6.49 -2.63
N TYR A 278 9.70 -6.28 -3.87
CA TYR A 278 8.86 -5.15 -4.29
C TYR A 278 7.65 -5.70 -5.06
N GLU A 279 6.45 -5.21 -4.75
CA GLU A 279 5.19 -5.67 -5.31
C GLU A 279 4.36 -4.45 -5.74
N THR A 280 3.75 -4.50 -6.93
CA THR A 280 2.94 -3.40 -7.48
C THR A 280 1.91 -3.92 -8.49
N THR A 281 0.79 -3.23 -8.59
CA THR A 281 -0.25 -3.41 -9.62
C THR A 281 -0.22 -2.33 -10.69
N ASP A 282 0.71 -1.38 -10.58
CA ASP A 282 0.68 -0.12 -11.33
C ASP A 282 1.38 -0.23 -12.69
N ILE A 283 2.06 -1.36 -12.97
CA ILE A 283 2.71 -1.60 -14.25
C ILE A 283 1.63 -1.96 -15.31
N PRO A 284 1.45 -1.17 -16.38
CA PRO A 284 0.47 -1.46 -17.42
C PRO A 284 0.76 -2.75 -18.18
N ALA A 285 -0.23 -3.23 -18.93
CA ALA A 285 -0.03 -4.37 -19.83
C ALA A 285 0.99 -4.03 -20.92
N GLY A 286 2.09 -4.79 -20.99
CA GLY A 286 3.19 -4.48 -21.89
C GLY A 286 4.39 -5.40 -21.75
N ASP A 287 5.41 -5.14 -22.56
CA ASP A 287 6.72 -5.78 -22.48
C ASP A 287 7.73 -4.79 -21.87
N TYR A 288 8.40 -5.21 -20.80
CA TYR A 288 9.29 -4.39 -20.01
C TYR A 288 10.64 -5.07 -19.79
N GLU A 289 11.61 -4.30 -19.33
CA GLU A 289 12.94 -4.78 -18.95
C GLU A 289 13.33 -4.24 -17.57
N ALA A 290 14.02 -5.05 -16.77
CA ALA A 290 14.49 -4.66 -15.44
C ALA A 290 15.90 -5.20 -15.09
N LYS A 291 16.46 -4.64 -14.03
CA LYS A 291 17.71 -4.97 -13.34
C LYS A 291 17.56 -4.67 -11.85
N VAL A 292 18.57 -5.02 -11.06
CA VAL A 292 18.69 -4.57 -9.68
C VAL A 292 19.97 -3.77 -9.51
N THR A 293 19.89 -2.65 -8.80
CA THR A 293 21.03 -1.81 -8.39
C THR A 293 21.18 -1.86 -6.88
N ILE A 294 22.42 -1.77 -6.41
CA ILE A 294 22.77 -1.74 -4.99
C ILE A 294 23.15 -0.31 -4.60
N ASP A 295 22.72 0.10 -3.42
CA ASP A 295 23.05 1.38 -2.78
C ASP A 295 22.74 2.60 -3.65
N GLU A 296 21.58 2.55 -4.31
CA GLU A 296 21.04 3.67 -5.10
C GLU A 296 21.99 4.17 -6.21
N SER A 297 22.89 3.31 -6.69
CA SER A 297 23.89 3.64 -7.70
C SER A 297 24.00 2.58 -8.80
N TRP A 298 24.56 3.00 -9.93
CA TRP A 298 24.98 2.10 -11.02
C TRP A 298 26.36 1.49 -10.80
N ASP A 299 27.04 1.78 -9.70
CA ASP A 299 28.37 1.23 -9.41
C ASP A 299 28.32 -0.29 -9.25
N GLU A 300 27.26 -0.80 -8.63
CA GLU A 300 27.00 -2.23 -8.47
C GLU A 300 25.58 -2.57 -8.92
N HIS A 301 25.47 -3.42 -9.94
CA HIS A 301 24.18 -3.78 -10.50
C HIS A 301 24.19 -5.15 -11.19
N TYR A 302 23.07 -5.84 -11.14
CA TYR A 302 22.92 -7.20 -11.64
C TYR A 302 21.77 -7.30 -12.64
N GLY A 303 22.01 -8.10 -13.69
CA GLY A 303 21.05 -8.37 -14.75
C GLY A 303 20.70 -9.85 -14.87
N ALA A 304 20.35 -10.29 -16.07
CA ALA A 304 19.92 -11.66 -16.36
C ALA A 304 20.87 -12.72 -15.79
N GLY A 305 20.32 -13.58 -14.94
CA GLY A 305 21.04 -14.68 -14.28
C GLY A 305 21.96 -14.27 -13.12
N GLY A 306 21.80 -13.06 -12.56
CA GLY A 306 22.60 -12.57 -11.44
C GLY A 306 24.03 -12.21 -11.82
N VAL A 307 24.25 -11.81 -13.07
CA VAL A 307 25.57 -11.43 -13.56
C VAL A 307 25.79 -9.94 -13.29
N LEU A 308 26.91 -9.61 -12.62
CA LEU A 308 27.37 -8.24 -12.42
C LEU A 308 27.56 -7.56 -13.79
N GLY A 309 26.93 -6.40 -14.01
CA GLY A 309 26.96 -5.74 -15.31
C GLY A 309 26.18 -6.45 -16.43
N GLY A 310 25.35 -7.44 -16.08
CA GLY A 310 24.66 -8.33 -17.03
C GLY A 310 23.61 -7.65 -17.93
N ASP A 311 23.08 -8.42 -18.88
CA ASP A 311 21.99 -7.98 -19.78
C ASP A 311 20.70 -7.68 -18.99
N ASN A 312 19.79 -6.89 -19.54
CA ASN A 312 18.49 -6.60 -18.91
C ASN A 312 17.61 -7.87 -18.82
N ILE A 313 16.73 -7.92 -17.83
CA ILE A 313 15.78 -9.01 -17.60
C ILE A 313 14.45 -8.65 -18.25
N PRO A 314 14.03 -9.29 -19.35
CA PRO A 314 12.74 -9.01 -19.96
C PRO A 314 11.61 -9.67 -19.15
N PHE A 315 10.49 -8.98 -19.01
CA PHE A 315 9.24 -9.51 -18.47
C PHE A 315 8.03 -8.92 -19.21
N SER A 316 6.88 -9.57 -19.13
CA SER A 316 5.63 -9.12 -19.75
C SER A 316 4.55 -9.07 -18.69
N VAL A 317 3.68 -8.07 -18.78
CA VAL A 317 2.60 -7.82 -17.82
C VAL A 317 1.26 -7.94 -18.53
N GLU A 318 0.32 -8.66 -17.92
CA GLU A 318 -1.06 -8.75 -18.38
C GLU A 318 -1.91 -7.63 -17.75
N ALA A 319 -3.04 -7.28 -18.36
CA ALA A 319 -3.88 -6.20 -17.84
C ALA A 319 -4.40 -6.53 -16.43
N GLY A 320 -4.14 -5.64 -15.47
CA GLY A 320 -4.53 -5.79 -14.07
C GLY A 320 -3.67 -6.78 -13.27
N ALA A 321 -2.54 -7.25 -13.81
CA ALA A 321 -1.66 -8.19 -13.13
C ALA A 321 -0.86 -7.52 -12.00
N THR A 322 -0.68 -8.25 -10.89
CA THR A 322 0.27 -7.87 -9.83
C THR A 322 1.66 -8.36 -10.23
N VAL A 323 2.64 -7.46 -10.26
CA VAL A 323 4.04 -7.76 -10.57
C VAL A 323 4.85 -7.81 -9.27
N ILE A 324 5.59 -8.91 -9.09
CA ILE A 324 6.40 -9.18 -7.90
C ILE A 324 7.87 -9.32 -8.31
N PHE A 325 8.71 -8.46 -7.75
CA PHE A 325 10.16 -8.48 -7.87
C PHE A 325 10.77 -9.09 -6.61
N VAL A 326 11.54 -10.16 -6.75
CA VAL A 326 12.22 -10.85 -5.63
C VAL A 326 13.71 -10.91 -5.93
N TYR A 327 14.51 -10.22 -5.13
CA TYR A 327 15.96 -10.22 -5.22
C TYR A 327 16.57 -11.11 -4.13
N ASP A 328 17.37 -12.09 -4.56
CA ASP A 328 18.21 -12.90 -3.68
C ASP A 328 19.63 -12.31 -3.62
N PRO A 329 20.08 -11.75 -2.49
CA PRO A 329 21.39 -11.11 -2.37
C PRO A 329 22.57 -12.11 -2.41
N VAL A 330 22.34 -13.41 -2.24
CA VAL A 330 23.38 -14.44 -2.29
C VAL A 330 23.65 -14.90 -3.72
N THR A 331 22.61 -15.03 -4.53
CA THR A 331 22.74 -15.46 -5.93
C THR A 331 22.70 -14.30 -6.92
N HIS A 332 22.37 -13.10 -6.46
CA HIS A 332 22.13 -11.89 -7.23
C HIS A 332 21.01 -11.99 -8.27
N ILE A 333 20.15 -13.00 -8.15
CA ILE A 333 19.05 -13.20 -9.08
C ILE A 333 17.90 -12.29 -8.68
N LEU A 334 17.47 -11.45 -9.62
CA LEU A 334 16.17 -10.77 -9.57
C LEU A 334 15.15 -11.65 -10.31
N ALA A 335 14.30 -12.34 -9.56
CA ALA A 335 13.13 -13.03 -10.08
C ALA A 335 11.99 -12.02 -10.23
N ILE A 336 11.28 -12.08 -11.37
CA ILE A 336 10.14 -11.22 -11.66
C ILE A 336 8.99 -12.15 -12.02
N ASP A 337 7.90 -12.06 -11.27
CA ASP A 337 6.66 -12.77 -11.55
C ASP A 337 5.56 -11.75 -11.86
N SER A 338 4.65 -12.11 -12.77
CA SER A 338 3.49 -11.31 -13.14
C SER A 338 2.26 -12.18 -12.97
N ILE A 339 1.48 -11.92 -11.93
CA ILE A 339 0.32 -12.70 -11.56
C ILE A 339 -0.91 -11.96 -12.08
N ALA A 340 -1.49 -12.44 -13.17
CA ALA A 340 -2.77 -11.94 -13.65
C ALA A 340 -3.83 -12.08 -12.53
N PRO A 341 -4.78 -11.12 -12.39
CA PRO A 341 -5.84 -11.27 -11.43
C PRO A 341 -6.61 -12.53 -11.80
N GLU A 342 -6.89 -13.38 -10.80
CA GLU A 342 -7.76 -14.54 -11.00
C GLU A 342 -9.09 -14.00 -11.53
N PRO A 343 -9.52 -14.35 -12.76
CA PRO A 343 -10.78 -13.84 -13.27
C PRO A 343 -11.88 -14.32 -12.32
N VAL A 344 -12.68 -13.39 -11.80
CA VAL A 344 -13.91 -13.74 -11.08
C VAL A 344 -14.86 -14.31 -12.13
N TYR A 345 -14.74 -15.62 -12.39
CA TYR A 345 -15.64 -16.34 -13.28
C TYR A 345 -16.98 -16.53 -12.59
N ALA A 346 -17.81 -15.48 -12.62
CA ALA A 346 -19.24 -15.58 -12.35
C ALA A 346 -19.96 -16.02 -13.63
N ASP A 347 -20.93 -16.92 -13.50
CA ASP A 347 -21.80 -17.31 -14.63
C ASP A 347 -22.83 -16.21 -14.96
N TYR A 348 -23.07 -15.31 -14.00
CA TYR A 348 -24.05 -14.26 -14.05
C TYR A 348 -23.47 -12.95 -13.52
N ALA A 349 -23.88 -11.83 -14.10
CA ALA A 349 -23.76 -10.53 -13.46
C ALA A 349 -25.08 -10.09 -12.82
N ILE A 350 -25.01 -9.41 -11.68
CA ILE A 350 -26.15 -8.97 -10.88
C ILE A 350 -26.27 -7.45 -10.96
N ILE A 351 -27.46 -6.96 -11.34
CA ILE A 351 -27.77 -5.53 -11.43
C ILE A 351 -28.89 -5.23 -10.44
N HIS A 352 -28.55 -4.56 -9.34
CA HIS A 352 -29.46 -4.13 -8.29
C HIS A 352 -30.06 -2.76 -8.58
N TYR A 353 -31.38 -2.62 -8.48
CA TYR A 353 -32.11 -1.41 -8.83
C TYR A 353 -33.01 -0.92 -7.70
N TYR A 354 -32.67 0.24 -7.16
CA TYR A 354 -33.46 0.92 -6.14
C TYR A 354 -34.42 1.95 -6.73
N ARG A 355 -35.67 1.90 -6.28
CA ARG A 355 -36.70 2.90 -6.56
C ARG A 355 -37.33 3.39 -5.26
N ALA A 356 -37.26 4.70 -5.02
CA ALA A 356 -37.78 5.30 -3.80
C ALA A 356 -39.31 5.15 -3.62
N ASP A 357 -40.06 4.96 -4.72
CA ASP A 357 -41.51 4.72 -4.68
C ASP A 357 -41.90 3.23 -4.57
N GLY A 358 -40.93 2.32 -4.70
CA GLY A 358 -41.16 0.87 -4.75
C GLY A 358 -41.95 0.38 -5.97
N ASP A 359 -42.22 1.24 -6.96
CA ASP A 359 -43.03 0.91 -8.13
C ASP A 359 -42.19 0.31 -9.27
N TYR A 360 -41.94 -1.00 -9.19
CA TYR A 360 -41.28 -1.76 -10.25
C TYR A 360 -42.24 -2.19 -11.38
N GLY A 361 -43.55 -2.09 -11.14
CA GLY A 361 -44.61 -2.52 -12.06
C GLY A 361 -44.85 -4.04 -12.12
N ASP A 362 -45.69 -4.48 -13.05
CA ASP A 362 -46.15 -5.88 -13.19
C ASP A 362 -45.63 -6.51 -14.49
N HIS A 363 -44.60 -7.33 -14.38
CA HIS A 363 -43.99 -8.02 -15.52
C HIS A 363 -44.85 -9.16 -16.08
N THR A 364 -45.87 -9.62 -15.34
CA THR A 364 -46.67 -10.79 -15.70
C THR A 364 -47.72 -10.50 -16.77
N THR A 365 -47.98 -9.23 -17.08
CA THR A 365 -48.93 -8.83 -18.12
C THR A 365 -48.41 -9.11 -19.53
N GLY A 366 -47.08 -9.21 -19.68
CA GLY A 366 -46.39 -9.31 -20.96
C GLY A 366 -46.36 -7.99 -21.75
N ASP A 367 -46.89 -6.90 -21.18
CA ASP A 367 -46.81 -5.56 -21.76
C ASP A 367 -45.65 -4.79 -21.12
N PHE A 368 -44.63 -4.46 -21.90
CA PHE A 368 -43.44 -3.72 -21.43
C PHE A 368 -43.76 -2.31 -20.91
N ASN A 369 -44.99 -1.80 -21.10
CA ASN A 369 -45.45 -0.56 -20.48
C ASN A 369 -45.81 -0.70 -18.99
N ASP A 370 -45.97 -1.93 -18.49
CA ASP A 370 -46.49 -2.18 -17.15
C ASP A 370 -45.38 -2.38 -16.11
N TYR A 371 -44.11 -2.53 -16.51
CA TYR A 371 -42.98 -2.79 -15.62
C TYR A 371 -41.67 -2.13 -16.08
N TRP A 372 -40.75 -1.94 -15.14
CA TRP A 372 -39.37 -1.57 -15.44
C TRP A 372 -38.54 -2.80 -15.75
N GLY A 373 -37.75 -2.74 -16.81
CA GLY A 373 -36.80 -3.78 -17.14
C GLY A 373 -35.55 -3.25 -17.83
N LEU A 374 -34.61 -4.17 -18.05
CA LEU A 374 -33.32 -3.93 -18.68
C LEU A 374 -33.40 -4.19 -20.17
N HIS A 375 -33.01 -3.21 -20.97
CA HIS A 375 -32.62 -3.43 -22.36
C HIS A 375 -31.12 -3.70 -22.41
N LEU A 376 -30.70 -4.93 -22.72
CA LEU A 376 -29.32 -5.44 -22.63
C LEU A 376 -28.66 -5.66 -24.01
N TRP A 377 -27.39 -5.29 -24.12
CA TRP A 377 -26.47 -5.62 -25.24
C TRP A 377 -25.01 -5.61 -24.77
N GLY A 378 -24.07 -6.04 -25.60
CA GLY A 378 -22.64 -6.02 -25.26
C GLY A 378 -21.94 -7.32 -25.65
N ASP A 379 -20.62 -7.34 -25.50
CA ASP A 379 -19.78 -8.53 -25.74
C ASP A 379 -19.59 -9.38 -24.49
N GLY A 380 -19.80 -8.82 -23.29
CA GLY A 380 -19.74 -9.55 -22.02
C GLY A 380 -20.98 -10.40 -21.70
N ILE A 381 -22.09 -10.25 -22.43
CA ILE A 381 -23.33 -11.00 -22.15
C ILE A 381 -23.51 -12.21 -23.06
N ASP A 382 -24.11 -13.28 -22.54
CA ASP A 382 -24.51 -14.43 -23.36
C ASP A 382 -25.48 -13.95 -24.45
N PRO A 383 -25.33 -14.37 -25.72
CA PRO A 383 -26.23 -13.95 -26.80
C PRO A 383 -27.72 -14.22 -26.55
N SER A 384 -28.06 -15.14 -25.65
CA SER A 384 -29.44 -15.41 -25.21
C SER A 384 -30.04 -14.36 -24.28
N GLU A 385 -29.20 -13.50 -23.67
CA GLU A 385 -29.62 -12.41 -22.77
C GLU A 385 -29.78 -11.06 -23.49
N ILE A 386 -29.40 -10.96 -24.78
CA ILE A 386 -29.65 -9.76 -25.58
C ILE A 386 -31.16 -9.56 -25.70
N THR A 387 -31.65 -8.41 -25.24
CA THR A 387 -33.08 -8.08 -25.26
C THR A 387 -33.45 -7.21 -26.45
N GLU A 388 -34.70 -7.27 -26.85
CA GLU A 388 -35.31 -6.28 -27.74
C GLU A 388 -35.96 -5.16 -26.91
N TRP A 389 -36.07 -3.95 -27.46
CA TRP A 389 -36.69 -2.81 -26.76
C TRP A 389 -38.11 -3.10 -26.23
N THR A 390 -38.90 -3.90 -26.95
CA THR A 390 -40.29 -4.23 -26.54
C THR A 390 -40.37 -5.47 -25.64
N ALA A 391 -39.24 -6.03 -25.23
CA ALA A 391 -39.14 -7.20 -24.37
C ALA A 391 -37.94 -7.07 -23.41
N PRO A 392 -37.93 -6.03 -22.56
CA PRO A 392 -36.86 -5.85 -21.58
C PRO A 392 -36.88 -6.97 -20.54
N LYS A 393 -35.71 -7.25 -19.97
CA LYS A 393 -35.56 -8.25 -18.91
C LYS A 393 -36.06 -7.67 -17.57
N PRO A 394 -37.04 -8.30 -16.90
CA PRO A 394 -37.55 -7.80 -15.63
C PRO A 394 -36.58 -8.02 -14.47
N PHE A 395 -36.71 -7.21 -13.41
CA PHE A 395 -36.02 -7.42 -12.14
C PHE A 395 -36.82 -8.40 -11.29
N LEU A 396 -36.39 -9.67 -11.30
CA LEU A 396 -37.07 -10.79 -10.65
C LEU A 396 -36.38 -11.23 -9.36
N GLY A 397 -35.41 -10.48 -8.86
CA GLY A 397 -34.86 -10.62 -7.52
C GLY A 397 -35.36 -9.52 -6.59
N GLU A 398 -35.27 -9.74 -5.29
CA GLU A 398 -35.51 -8.72 -4.26
C GLU A 398 -34.60 -8.99 -3.07
N ASP A 399 -33.97 -7.93 -2.58
CA ASP A 399 -33.11 -7.91 -1.39
C ASP A 399 -33.39 -6.64 -0.57
N GLU A 400 -32.51 -6.30 0.38
CA GLU A 400 -32.71 -5.10 1.20
C GLU A 400 -32.48 -3.78 0.46
N TYR A 401 -31.73 -3.78 -0.64
CA TYR A 401 -31.48 -2.59 -1.45
C TYR A 401 -32.64 -2.31 -2.39
N GLY A 402 -33.23 -3.33 -3.01
CA GLY A 402 -34.33 -3.16 -3.94
C GLY A 402 -34.65 -4.42 -4.73
N ARG A 403 -34.84 -4.27 -6.04
CA ARG A 403 -34.99 -5.42 -6.94
C ARG A 403 -33.75 -5.60 -7.78
N PHE A 404 -33.37 -6.84 -8.06
CA PHE A 404 -32.24 -7.14 -8.93
C PHE A 404 -32.61 -8.02 -10.11
N ALA A 405 -31.75 -8.04 -11.12
CA ALA A 405 -31.79 -8.95 -12.25
C ALA A 405 -30.43 -9.63 -12.41
N TRP A 406 -30.44 -10.89 -12.84
CA TRP A 406 -29.23 -11.65 -13.13
C TRP A 406 -29.07 -11.84 -14.65
N VAL A 407 -27.94 -11.41 -15.19
CA VAL A 407 -27.63 -11.45 -16.63
C VAL A 407 -26.60 -12.53 -16.86
N LYS A 408 -26.95 -13.58 -17.60
CA LYS A 408 -25.98 -14.62 -17.97
C LYS A 408 -24.82 -14.03 -18.77
N LEU A 409 -23.60 -14.32 -18.34
CA LEU A 409 -22.38 -13.82 -18.98
C LEU A 409 -21.93 -14.73 -20.13
N ALA A 410 -21.14 -14.16 -21.03
CA ALA A 410 -20.58 -14.91 -22.16
C ALA A 410 -19.64 -16.04 -21.67
N PRO A 411 -19.56 -17.19 -22.37
CA PRO A 411 -18.81 -18.36 -21.90
C PRO A 411 -17.30 -18.18 -21.71
N GLU A 412 -16.71 -17.14 -22.30
CA GLU A 412 -15.28 -16.82 -22.13
C GLU A 412 -15.00 -16.04 -20.83
N GLY A 413 -16.04 -15.55 -20.15
CA GLY A 413 -15.96 -14.69 -18.97
C GLY A 413 -15.46 -13.28 -19.32
N GLY A 414 -15.99 -12.26 -18.63
CA GLY A 414 -15.56 -10.88 -18.80
C GLY A 414 -16.08 -10.19 -20.08
N GLY A 415 -15.97 -8.86 -20.10
CA GLY A 415 -16.45 -8.01 -21.20
C GLY A 415 -17.54 -7.04 -20.75
N GLN A 416 -17.90 -6.14 -21.68
CA GLN A 416 -18.78 -5.01 -21.41
C GLN A 416 -20.24 -5.45 -21.44
N VAL A 417 -20.94 -5.24 -20.32
CA VAL A 417 -22.39 -5.37 -20.19
C VAL A 417 -22.98 -3.97 -20.37
N ASN A 418 -23.77 -3.76 -21.41
CA ASN A 418 -24.46 -2.50 -21.65
C ASN A 418 -25.95 -2.65 -21.39
N PHE A 419 -26.56 -1.62 -20.80
CA PHE A 419 -27.96 -1.66 -20.45
C PHE A 419 -28.64 -0.29 -20.45
N ILE A 420 -29.98 -0.32 -20.56
CA ILE A 420 -30.87 0.81 -20.28
C ILE A 420 -32.00 0.29 -19.40
N VAL A 421 -32.33 1.02 -18.34
CA VAL A 421 -33.54 0.76 -17.54
C VAL A 421 -34.70 1.55 -18.13
N HIS A 422 -35.79 0.87 -18.49
CA HIS A 422 -36.97 1.54 -19.06
C HIS A 422 -38.29 0.81 -18.74
N ARG A 423 -39.39 1.57 -18.82
CA ARG A 423 -40.79 1.12 -18.77
C ARG A 423 -41.54 1.74 -19.94
N GLY A 424 -42.03 0.90 -20.85
CA GLY A 424 -42.52 1.39 -22.14
C GLY A 424 -41.42 2.12 -22.90
N ASP A 425 -41.74 3.28 -23.47
CA ASP A 425 -40.77 4.19 -24.08
C ASP A 425 -40.15 5.19 -23.08
N ILE A 426 -40.42 5.03 -21.78
CA ILE A 426 -39.92 5.91 -20.71
C ILE A 426 -38.66 5.28 -20.12
N LYS A 427 -37.50 5.95 -20.31
CA LYS A 427 -36.26 5.61 -19.60
C LYS A 427 -36.33 6.06 -18.12
N ASP A 428 -35.48 5.49 -17.30
CA ASP A 428 -35.23 5.78 -15.88
C ASP A 428 -34.68 7.21 -15.62
N GLY A 429 -35.29 8.26 -16.19
CA GLY A 429 -34.84 9.65 -16.01
C GLY A 429 -33.48 10.01 -16.61
N THR A 430 -32.68 9.00 -16.98
CA THR A 430 -31.37 9.09 -17.60
C THR A 430 -31.53 8.86 -19.10
N ASN A 431 -30.94 9.73 -19.92
CA ASN A 431 -30.94 9.55 -21.38
C ASN A 431 -29.71 8.78 -21.86
N ALA A 432 -28.67 8.70 -21.03
CA ALA A 432 -27.44 7.97 -21.30
C ALA A 432 -27.70 6.45 -21.29
N ASP A 433 -26.91 5.76 -22.09
CA ASP A 433 -26.81 4.32 -22.05
C ASP A 433 -25.76 3.97 -20.99
N ARG A 434 -25.99 2.90 -20.23
CA ARG A 434 -25.21 2.53 -19.05
C ARG A 434 -24.40 1.28 -19.31
N TYR A 435 -23.26 1.11 -18.64
CA TYR A 435 -22.43 -0.08 -18.83
C TYR A 435 -21.51 -0.35 -17.62
N PHE A 436 -21.05 -1.59 -17.52
CA PHE A 436 -19.96 -1.99 -16.63
C PHE A 436 -19.18 -3.14 -17.27
N ASN A 437 -17.95 -3.40 -16.78
CA ASN A 437 -17.16 -4.54 -17.22
C ASN A 437 -17.29 -5.67 -16.19
N SER A 438 -17.89 -6.78 -16.63
CA SER A 438 -18.09 -7.98 -15.80
C SER A 438 -16.80 -8.68 -15.38
N ALA A 439 -15.67 -8.36 -16.03
CA ALA A 439 -14.35 -8.84 -15.62
C ALA A 439 -13.83 -8.13 -14.37
N ASN A 440 -14.23 -6.88 -14.14
CA ASN A 440 -13.81 -6.08 -12.99
C ASN A 440 -14.69 -6.40 -11.78
N THR A 441 -16.00 -6.40 -12.02
CA THR A 441 -17.00 -6.80 -11.02
C THR A 441 -18.24 -7.33 -11.72
N PRO A 442 -18.75 -8.51 -11.32
CA PRO A 442 -20.00 -9.03 -11.83
C PRO A 442 -21.21 -8.54 -11.01
N GLU A 443 -21.08 -7.57 -10.11
CA GLU A 443 -22.19 -7.03 -9.30
C GLU A 443 -22.17 -5.50 -9.26
N ILE A 444 -23.32 -4.88 -9.54
CA ILE A 444 -23.48 -3.42 -9.49
C ILE A 444 -24.82 -3.00 -8.88
N TRP A 445 -24.83 -1.82 -8.28
CA TRP A 445 -26.00 -1.15 -7.73
C TRP A 445 -26.32 0.13 -8.50
N ILE A 446 -27.60 0.32 -8.77
CA ILE A 446 -28.11 1.45 -9.53
C ILE A 446 -29.32 2.07 -8.83
N ARG A 447 -29.45 3.39 -8.93
CA ARG A 447 -30.59 4.14 -8.40
C ARG A 447 -31.40 4.79 -9.50
N GLN A 448 -32.70 4.88 -9.26
CA GLN A 448 -33.63 5.59 -10.12
C GLN A 448 -33.20 7.04 -10.35
N ASP A 449 -33.20 7.47 -11.63
CA ASP A 449 -32.99 8.85 -12.06
C ASP A 449 -31.59 9.43 -11.72
N ASP A 450 -30.64 8.57 -11.33
CA ASP A 450 -29.32 8.96 -10.82
C ASP A 450 -28.22 8.87 -11.88
N GLY A 451 -28.29 7.85 -12.75
CA GLY A 451 -27.34 7.64 -13.84
C GLY A 451 -25.97 7.10 -13.44
N GLY A 452 -25.66 7.00 -12.14
CA GLY A 452 -24.44 6.39 -11.62
C GLY A 452 -24.57 4.87 -11.39
N GLU A 453 -23.53 4.13 -11.75
CA GLU A 453 -23.26 2.75 -11.37
C GLU A 453 -22.41 2.74 -10.10
N TYR A 454 -22.79 1.93 -9.12
CA TYR A 454 -22.07 1.77 -7.86
C TYR A 454 -21.63 0.32 -7.69
N PHE A 455 -20.53 0.11 -6.97
CA PHE A 455 -19.94 -1.21 -6.75
C PHE A 455 -20.04 -1.68 -5.29
N TRP A 456 -20.58 -0.84 -4.41
CA TRP A 456 -21.01 -1.23 -3.06
C TRP A 456 -22.42 -0.72 -2.81
N GLN A 457 -23.22 -1.56 -2.16
CA GLN A 457 -24.58 -1.21 -1.75
C GLN A 457 -24.59 0.05 -0.85
N ALA A 458 -23.66 0.16 0.10
CA ALA A 458 -23.60 1.27 1.05
C ALA A 458 -23.38 2.63 0.36
N VAL A 459 -22.46 2.67 -0.62
CA VAL A 459 -22.21 3.85 -1.46
C VAL A 459 -23.45 4.16 -2.30
N ALA A 460 -24.03 3.13 -2.92
CA ALA A 460 -25.23 3.27 -3.73
C ALA A 460 -26.41 3.84 -2.95
N GLN A 461 -26.62 3.44 -1.70
CA GLN A 461 -27.72 3.99 -0.89
C GLN A 461 -27.35 5.29 -0.17
N GLY A 462 -26.05 5.57 0.05
CA GLY A 462 -25.53 6.76 0.73
C GLY A 462 -25.63 6.72 2.26
N TYR A 463 -25.93 5.54 2.81
CA TYR A 463 -26.06 5.31 4.25
C TYR A 463 -25.76 3.86 4.59
N VAL A 464 -25.59 3.55 5.87
CA VAL A 464 -25.71 2.16 6.38
C VAL A 464 -26.94 2.03 7.27
N THR A 465 -27.42 0.80 7.44
CA THR A 465 -28.51 0.49 8.37
C THR A 465 -27.99 -0.27 9.58
N ILE A 466 -28.15 0.29 10.78
CA ILE A 466 -27.94 -0.44 12.04
C ILE A 466 -29.30 -0.95 12.50
N ARG A 467 -29.45 -2.26 12.67
CA ARG A 467 -30.69 -2.92 13.10
C ARG A 467 -30.49 -3.52 14.47
N TYR A 468 -31.41 -3.26 15.39
CA TYR A 468 -31.29 -3.69 16.79
C TYR A 468 -32.51 -4.47 17.27
N HIS A 469 -32.29 -5.75 17.56
CA HIS A 469 -33.32 -6.64 18.06
C HIS A 469 -33.25 -6.81 19.59
N ARG A 470 -34.40 -6.59 20.25
CA ARG A 470 -34.59 -6.88 21.67
C ARG A 470 -35.66 -7.96 21.84
N PRO A 471 -35.36 -9.08 22.52
CA PRO A 471 -36.34 -10.14 22.76
C PRO A 471 -37.57 -9.71 23.57
N ASP A 472 -37.46 -8.65 24.37
CA ASP A 472 -38.57 -8.09 25.16
C ASP A 472 -39.42 -7.06 24.39
N GLY A 473 -38.97 -6.63 23.21
CA GLY A 473 -39.59 -5.57 22.41
C GLY A 473 -39.61 -4.20 23.08
N ASP A 474 -38.87 -4.00 24.19
CA ASP A 474 -38.83 -2.74 24.93
C ASP A 474 -37.76 -1.80 24.37
N TYR A 475 -38.15 -1.03 23.35
CA TYR A 475 -37.32 0.01 22.75
C TYR A 475 -37.49 1.39 23.39
N GLY A 476 -38.47 1.54 24.29
CA GLY A 476 -38.82 2.81 24.92
C GLY A 476 -39.64 3.76 24.03
N ASP A 477 -39.65 5.05 24.37
CA ASP A 477 -40.41 6.11 23.69
C ASP A 477 -39.47 7.07 22.93
N PRO A 478 -39.22 6.84 21.63
CA PRO A 478 -38.34 7.70 20.83
C PRO A 478 -38.93 9.10 20.58
N SER A 479 -40.21 9.35 20.93
CA SER A 479 -40.77 10.69 20.89
C SER A 479 -40.37 11.57 22.09
N SER A 480 -39.80 10.96 23.15
CA SER A 480 -39.24 11.68 24.30
C SER A 480 -37.93 12.37 23.95
N ASP A 481 -37.64 13.51 24.59
CA ASP A 481 -36.35 14.20 24.51
C ASP A 481 -35.37 13.72 25.60
N ASP A 482 -35.81 12.88 26.52
CA ASP A 482 -34.97 12.28 27.55
C ASP A 482 -34.35 10.97 27.03
N PHE A 483 -33.03 10.94 26.84
CA PHE A 483 -32.29 9.76 26.36
C PHE A 483 -32.38 8.54 27.31
N ASN A 484 -32.96 8.69 28.50
CA ASN A 484 -33.28 7.57 29.39
C ASN A 484 -34.55 6.82 28.96
N ASP A 485 -35.39 7.41 28.12
CA ASP A 485 -36.70 6.88 27.78
C ASP A 485 -36.70 5.96 26.55
N PHE A 486 -35.63 5.94 25.74
CA PHE A 486 -35.52 5.12 24.52
C PHE A 486 -34.12 4.54 24.32
N TRP A 487 -34.04 3.47 23.53
CA TRP A 487 -32.76 2.96 23.01
C TRP A 487 -32.36 3.76 21.77
N GLY A 488 -31.22 4.44 21.86
CA GLY A 488 -30.64 5.21 20.77
C GLY A 488 -29.23 4.72 20.42
N VAL A 489 -28.70 5.25 19.32
CA VAL A 489 -27.34 4.97 18.85
C VAL A 489 -26.46 6.19 19.04
N HIS A 490 -25.32 6.01 19.71
CA HIS A 490 -24.24 6.99 19.77
C HIS A 490 -23.24 6.69 18.65
N LEU A 491 -22.97 7.67 17.79
CA LEU A 491 -22.18 7.58 16.55
C LEU A 491 -20.92 8.45 16.60
N TRP A 492 -19.81 7.90 16.14
CA TRP A 492 -18.55 8.61 15.89
C TRP A 492 -17.71 7.93 14.78
N GLY A 493 -16.68 8.63 14.30
CA GLY A 493 -15.76 8.13 13.28
C GLY A 493 -15.90 8.88 11.95
N ASP A 494 -14.88 8.74 11.11
CA ASP A 494 -14.69 9.55 9.91
C ASP A 494 -15.52 9.04 8.72
N ALA A 495 -16.05 7.82 8.79
CA ALA A 495 -16.98 7.27 7.79
C ALA A 495 -18.35 7.98 7.75
N ILE A 496 -18.75 8.60 8.86
CA ILE A 496 -20.12 9.06 9.13
C ILE A 496 -20.27 10.53 8.75
N ASP A 497 -21.38 10.88 8.08
CA ASP A 497 -21.70 12.28 7.79
C ASP A 497 -21.69 13.10 9.09
N PRO A 498 -20.96 14.24 9.15
CA PRO A 498 -20.84 15.04 10.37
C PRO A 498 -22.19 15.47 10.99
N SER A 499 -23.27 15.50 10.22
CA SER A 499 -24.63 15.79 10.71
C SER A 499 -25.28 14.64 11.48
N GLU A 500 -24.78 13.42 11.36
CA GLU A 500 -25.24 12.23 12.08
C GLU A 500 -24.44 11.97 13.36
N LEU A 501 -23.30 12.65 13.57
CA LEU A 501 -22.51 12.53 14.79
C LEU A 501 -23.33 12.93 16.02
N THR A 502 -23.15 12.18 17.09
CA THR A 502 -23.98 12.33 18.30
C THR A 502 -23.15 12.64 19.53
N GLU A 503 -23.80 13.24 20.53
CA GLU A 503 -23.27 13.34 21.89
C GLU A 503 -23.87 12.24 22.75
N TRP A 504 -23.17 11.82 23.81
CA TRP A 504 -23.67 10.76 24.72
C TRP A 504 -25.08 11.03 25.25
N THR A 505 -25.43 12.28 25.57
CA THR A 505 -26.76 12.63 26.10
C THR A 505 -27.79 12.94 25.00
N SER A 506 -27.43 12.77 23.73
CA SER A 506 -28.28 13.03 22.57
C SER A 506 -28.03 12.00 21.46
N PRO A 507 -28.27 10.70 21.73
CA PRO A 507 -28.12 9.67 20.70
C PRO A 507 -29.14 9.83 19.57
N LYS A 508 -28.81 9.27 18.41
CA LYS A 508 -29.74 9.14 17.29
C LYS A 508 -30.91 8.27 17.72
N LYS A 509 -32.11 8.72 17.38
CA LYS A 509 -33.37 8.01 17.64
C LYS A 509 -33.62 6.98 16.52
N PRO A 510 -34.34 5.89 16.80
CA PRO A 510 -34.79 4.96 15.77
C PRO A 510 -35.53 5.68 14.63
N ASP A 511 -35.16 5.37 13.39
CA ASP A 511 -35.85 5.86 12.19
C ASP A 511 -37.14 5.06 11.95
N GLY A 512 -37.18 3.81 12.41
CA GLY A 512 -38.38 2.99 12.35
C GLY A 512 -38.27 1.66 13.10
N LEU A 513 -39.28 0.82 12.87
CA LEU A 513 -39.39 -0.55 13.39
C LEU A 513 -39.82 -1.47 12.25
N ASP A 514 -39.17 -2.63 12.14
CA ASP A 514 -39.50 -3.63 11.13
C ASP A 514 -39.57 -5.05 11.71
N GLY A 515 -39.49 -6.07 10.84
CA GLY A 515 -39.58 -7.48 11.23
C GLY A 515 -38.41 -8.02 12.05
N TYR A 516 -37.32 -7.27 12.22
CA TYR A 516 -36.19 -7.63 13.09
C TYR A 516 -36.19 -6.80 14.38
N GLY A 517 -36.43 -5.50 14.27
CA GLY A 517 -36.39 -4.62 15.43
C GLY A 517 -36.42 -3.15 15.04
N VAL A 518 -35.85 -2.29 15.89
CA VAL A 518 -35.67 -0.88 15.51
C VAL A 518 -34.48 -0.76 14.57
N PHE A 519 -34.53 0.18 13.65
CA PHE A 519 -33.43 0.46 12.74
C PHE A 519 -33.05 1.94 12.74
N PHE A 520 -31.80 2.20 12.40
CA PHE A 520 -31.18 3.50 12.29
C PHE A 520 -30.47 3.58 10.94
N GLN A 521 -30.80 4.58 10.12
CA GLN A 521 -30.11 4.89 8.88
C GLN A 521 -29.07 5.96 9.15
N VAL A 522 -27.80 5.64 8.94
CA VAL A 522 -26.66 6.52 9.22
C VAL A 522 -26.04 6.95 7.91
N LEU A 523 -26.16 8.24 7.58
CA LEU A 523 -25.55 8.82 6.38
C LEU A 523 -24.02 8.69 6.44
N LEU A 524 -23.42 8.43 5.29
CA LEU A 524 -21.97 8.25 5.13
C LEU A 524 -21.33 9.42 4.39
N VAL A 525 -20.05 9.62 4.65
CA VAL A 525 -19.13 10.42 3.81
C VAL A 525 -18.02 9.56 3.19
N ASP A 526 -17.63 8.46 3.85
CA ASP A 526 -16.65 7.51 3.33
C ASP A 526 -17.04 6.08 3.76
N ALA A 527 -17.33 5.22 2.79
CA ALA A 527 -17.79 3.86 3.02
C ALA A 527 -16.64 2.85 3.22
N SER A 528 -15.39 3.25 2.99
CA SER A 528 -14.19 2.45 3.24
C SER A 528 -13.73 2.48 4.70
N LEU A 529 -14.17 3.50 5.45
CA LEU A 529 -13.79 3.72 6.84
C LEU A 529 -14.81 3.08 7.81
N PRO A 530 -14.39 2.77 9.06
CA PRO A 530 -15.27 2.16 10.05
C PRO A 530 -16.35 3.11 10.56
N VAL A 531 -17.61 2.64 10.56
CA VAL A 531 -18.73 3.26 11.29
C VAL A 531 -18.68 2.77 12.73
N ASN A 532 -18.36 3.66 13.67
CA ASN A 532 -18.27 3.31 15.08
C ASN A 532 -19.52 3.74 15.86
N PHE A 533 -20.04 2.85 16.70
CA PHE A 533 -21.28 3.11 17.42
C PHE A 533 -21.42 2.39 18.76
N ILE A 534 -22.32 2.90 19.60
CA ILE A 534 -22.79 2.27 20.84
C ILE A 534 -24.32 2.39 20.90
N LEU A 535 -25.00 1.28 21.12
CA LEU A 535 -26.42 1.26 21.49
C LEU A 535 -26.58 1.49 23.00
N HIS A 536 -27.40 2.48 23.39
CA HIS A 536 -27.62 2.78 24.80
C HIS A 536 -29.00 3.39 25.11
N ARG A 537 -29.42 3.25 26.37
CA ARG A 537 -30.58 3.93 26.98
C ARG A 537 -30.15 4.50 28.32
N GLY A 538 -30.13 5.82 28.45
CA GLY A 538 -29.44 6.47 29.56
C GLY A 538 -27.95 6.10 29.55
N ASP A 539 -27.40 5.79 30.73
CA ASP A 539 -26.02 5.29 30.87
C ASP A 539 -25.89 3.76 30.68
N ILE A 540 -26.98 3.07 30.29
CA ILE A 540 -26.98 1.61 30.09
C ILE A 540 -26.63 1.32 28.63
N LYS A 541 -25.47 0.71 28.41
CA LYS A 541 -25.05 0.15 27.11
C LYS A 541 -25.62 -1.25 26.89
N ASP A 542 -25.85 -1.61 25.65
CA ASP A 542 -26.15 -2.98 25.21
C ASP A 542 -25.63 -3.13 23.77
N PRO A 543 -24.84 -4.15 23.42
CA PRO A 543 -24.45 -5.33 24.20
C PRO A 543 -23.34 -5.11 25.23
N GLY A 544 -22.72 -3.92 25.27
CA GLY A 544 -21.73 -3.55 26.28
C GLY A 544 -20.46 -2.91 25.71
N PRO A 545 -19.70 -3.60 24.83
CA PRO A 545 -18.54 -3.00 24.17
C PRO A 545 -18.96 -1.96 23.13
N ASP A 546 -17.98 -1.18 22.69
CA ASP A 546 -18.10 -0.30 21.54
C ASP A 546 -18.07 -1.16 20.27
N GLN A 547 -18.91 -0.85 19.29
CA GLN A 547 -19.13 -1.65 18.08
C GLN A 547 -18.67 -0.90 16.84
N SER A 548 -18.26 -1.64 15.81
CA SER A 548 -17.78 -1.09 14.54
C SER A 548 -17.99 -2.08 13.40
N PHE A 549 -18.17 -1.59 12.19
CA PHE A 549 -18.14 -2.36 10.93
C PHE A 549 -17.75 -1.44 9.77
N ILE A 550 -17.30 -2.03 8.66
CA ILE A 550 -16.90 -1.30 7.44
C ILE A 550 -18.06 -1.38 6.43
N PRO A 551 -18.59 -0.23 5.96
CA PRO A 551 -19.71 -0.21 5.02
C PRO A 551 -19.46 -0.89 3.65
N HIS A 552 -18.21 -0.97 3.19
CA HIS A 552 -17.84 -1.75 2.00
C HIS A 552 -18.06 -3.25 2.17
N ASP A 553 -17.85 -3.79 3.38
CA ASP A 553 -18.05 -5.22 3.65
C ASP A 553 -19.54 -5.55 3.76
N SER A 554 -20.31 -4.66 4.39
CA SER A 554 -21.77 -4.79 4.49
C SER A 554 -22.45 -3.44 4.70
N ALA A 555 -23.56 -3.23 3.99
CA ALA A 555 -24.39 -2.03 4.15
C ALA A 555 -25.29 -2.07 5.40
N THR A 556 -25.35 -3.21 6.10
CA THR A 556 -26.23 -3.41 7.25
C THR A 556 -25.56 -4.17 8.40
N ALA A 557 -25.67 -3.61 9.61
CA ALA A 557 -25.25 -4.25 10.85
C ALA A 557 -26.46 -4.76 11.65
N TRP A 558 -26.48 -6.05 11.98
CA TRP A 558 -27.54 -6.71 12.73
C TRP A 558 -27.09 -6.97 14.18
N ILE A 559 -27.71 -6.27 15.13
CA ILE A 559 -27.32 -6.30 16.55
C ILE A 559 -28.38 -7.00 17.40
N GLN A 560 -27.93 -8.00 18.14
CA GLN A 560 -28.75 -8.76 19.08
C GLN A 560 -28.51 -8.26 20.51
N SER A 561 -29.59 -7.94 21.24
CA SER A 561 -29.47 -7.53 22.65
C SER A 561 -28.72 -8.56 23.50
N GLY A 562 -27.70 -8.11 24.22
CA GLY A 562 -26.84 -8.92 25.07
C GLY A 562 -25.76 -9.73 24.34
N ASP A 563 -25.63 -9.63 23.02
CA ASP A 563 -24.61 -10.29 22.21
C ASP A 563 -23.64 -9.25 21.61
N PRO A 564 -22.34 -9.27 21.97
CA PRO A 564 -21.38 -8.29 21.47
C PRO A 564 -21.07 -8.39 19.98
N GLU A 565 -21.44 -9.50 19.32
CA GLU A 565 -21.18 -9.71 17.91
C GLU A 565 -21.96 -8.73 17.02
N VAL A 566 -21.31 -8.21 15.98
CA VAL A 566 -21.94 -7.44 14.91
C VAL A 566 -22.11 -8.37 13.72
N TYR A 567 -23.33 -8.74 13.39
CA TYR A 567 -23.60 -9.64 12.27
C TYR A 567 -23.84 -8.84 10.99
N GLU A 568 -23.30 -9.31 9.87
CA GLU A 568 -23.53 -8.72 8.54
C GLU A 568 -24.86 -9.16 7.92
N GLN A 569 -25.34 -10.35 8.28
CA GLN A 569 -26.57 -10.93 7.74
C GLN A 569 -27.54 -11.32 8.85
N ARG A 570 -28.83 -11.11 8.58
CA ARG A 570 -29.93 -11.44 9.50
C ARG A 570 -29.92 -12.91 9.92
N GLY A 571 -29.68 -13.81 8.96
CA GLY A 571 -29.66 -15.25 9.19
C GLY A 571 -28.63 -15.68 10.24
N ALA A 572 -27.47 -15.03 10.25
CA ALA A 572 -26.44 -15.25 11.27
C ALA A 572 -26.93 -14.84 12.66
N ALA A 573 -27.53 -13.64 12.77
CA ALA A 573 -28.06 -13.10 14.03
C ALA A 573 -29.26 -13.88 14.58
N GLU A 574 -30.12 -14.41 13.71
CA GLU A 574 -31.33 -15.16 14.09
C GLU A 574 -31.16 -16.69 14.01
N HIS A 575 -29.97 -17.18 13.66
CA HIS A 575 -29.62 -18.60 13.48
C HIS A 575 -30.54 -19.35 12.49
N HIS A 576 -30.70 -18.80 11.28
CA HIS A 576 -31.34 -19.49 10.17
C HIS A 576 -30.61 -19.23 8.85
N ALA A 577 -30.77 -20.13 7.89
CA ALA A 577 -30.40 -19.91 6.50
C ALA A 577 -31.66 -19.67 5.66
N THR A 578 -31.56 -18.78 4.67
CA THR A 578 -32.63 -18.54 3.69
C THR A 578 -32.15 -18.97 2.31
N ILE A 579 -32.87 -19.90 1.70
CA ILE A 579 -32.60 -20.37 0.33
C ILE A 579 -33.76 -19.93 -0.56
N HIS A 580 -33.48 -19.02 -1.49
CA HIS A 580 -34.38 -18.59 -2.54
C HIS A 580 -34.20 -19.49 -3.77
N TYR A 581 -35.30 -19.99 -4.34
CA TYR A 581 -35.28 -20.94 -5.45
C TYR A 581 -36.16 -20.48 -6.61
N HIS A 582 -35.52 -20.17 -7.74
CA HIS A 582 -36.17 -19.72 -8.96
C HIS A 582 -36.35 -20.87 -9.96
N ARG A 583 -37.53 -20.94 -10.57
CA ARG A 583 -37.83 -21.80 -11.72
C ARG A 583 -38.41 -20.98 -12.86
N ASP A 584 -37.74 -21.00 -14.01
CA ASP A 584 -38.19 -20.31 -15.24
C ASP A 584 -39.58 -20.78 -15.71
N ASP A 585 -39.95 -22.03 -15.43
CA ASP A 585 -41.24 -22.61 -15.81
C ASP A 585 -42.38 -22.26 -14.82
N GLY A 586 -42.06 -21.66 -13.67
CA GLY A 586 -42.99 -21.37 -12.58
C GLY A 586 -43.64 -22.60 -11.93
N ASP A 587 -43.19 -23.81 -12.24
CA ASP A 587 -43.78 -25.07 -11.76
C ASP A 587 -43.17 -25.48 -10.41
N TYR A 588 -43.62 -24.84 -9.34
CA TYR A 588 -43.27 -25.21 -7.96
C TYR A 588 -44.16 -26.32 -7.38
N GLY A 589 -45.25 -26.67 -8.07
CA GLY A 589 -46.27 -27.61 -7.60
C GLY A 589 -47.23 -27.06 -6.54
N ASP A 590 -47.90 -27.95 -5.79
CA ASP A 590 -48.87 -27.61 -4.73
C ASP A 590 -48.28 -27.85 -3.33
N PRO A 591 -47.68 -26.83 -2.69
CA PRO A 591 -47.07 -26.97 -1.35
C PRO A 591 -48.12 -27.24 -0.26
N THR A 592 -49.42 -27.12 -0.54
CA THR A 592 -50.47 -27.50 0.41
C THR A 592 -50.71 -29.01 0.45
N SER A 593 -50.27 -29.76 -0.57
CA SER A 593 -50.35 -31.23 -0.60
C SER A 593 -49.47 -31.88 0.48
N ASN A 594 -49.84 -33.08 0.91
CA ASN A 594 -49.00 -33.92 1.78
C ASN A 594 -48.24 -34.99 0.99
N ASP A 595 -48.44 -35.07 -0.32
CA ASP A 595 -47.66 -35.94 -1.19
C ASP A 595 -46.44 -35.16 -1.70
N TYR A 596 -45.23 -35.57 -1.30
CA TYR A 596 -43.98 -34.93 -1.70
C TYR A 596 -43.69 -34.99 -3.21
N ASN A 597 -44.51 -35.71 -4.00
CA ASN A 597 -44.48 -35.68 -5.46
C ASN A 597 -45.20 -34.47 -6.06
N ASP A 598 -46.04 -33.78 -5.28
CA ASP A 598 -46.88 -32.70 -5.78
C ASP A 598 -46.21 -31.33 -5.72
N PHE A 599 -45.09 -31.17 -5.01
CA PHE A 599 -44.38 -29.88 -4.82
C PHE A 599 -42.87 -30.04 -4.77
N TRP A 600 -42.15 -28.96 -5.05
CA TRP A 600 -40.72 -28.86 -4.77
C TRP A 600 -40.51 -28.52 -3.29
N GLY A 601 -39.85 -29.43 -2.57
CA GLY A 601 -39.50 -29.28 -1.16
C GLY A 601 -37.99 -29.33 -0.94
N LEU A 602 -37.59 -28.96 0.27
CA LEU A 602 -36.19 -28.93 0.70
C LEU A 602 -35.93 -30.04 1.73
N HIS A 603 -35.04 -30.96 1.38
CA HIS A 603 -34.49 -31.93 2.32
C HIS A 603 -33.20 -31.36 2.90
N VAL A 604 -33.06 -31.33 4.22
CA VAL A 604 -31.88 -30.77 4.91
C VAL A 604 -31.26 -31.78 5.87
N TRP A 605 -29.94 -31.75 5.96
CA TRP A 605 -29.13 -32.46 6.94
C TRP A 605 -27.87 -31.64 7.23
N ALA A 606 -27.05 -32.03 8.20
CA ALA A 606 -25.81 -31.34 8.59
C ALA A 606 -25.94 -29.82 8.79
N GLY A 607 -25.84 -29.35 10.04
CA GLY A 607 -26.00 -27.94 10.38
C GLY A 607 -27.45 -27.47 10.51
N ALA A 608 -28.42 -28.11 9.85
CA ALA A 608 -29.84 -27.88 10.13
C ALA A 608 -30.22 -28.24 11.58
N ALA A 609 -31.04 -27.39 12.22
CA ALA A 609 -31.50 -27.61 13.59
C ALA A 609 -32.50 -28.76 13.69
N SER A 610 -32.39 -29.53 14.77
CA SER A 610 -33.27 -30.69 14.99
C SER A 610 -34.73 -30.31 15.32
N PRO A 611 -35.73 -31.08 14.84
CA PRO A 611 -35.63 -32.31 14.06
C PRO A 611 -35.59 -32.10 12.54
N ASN A 612 -34.76 -32.89 11.84
CA ASN A 612 -34.63 -32.81 10.39
C ASN A 612 -35.80 -33.53 9.67
N PRO A 613 -36.28 -32.98 8.54
CA PRO A 613 -37.32 -33.61 7.73
C PRO A 613 -36.85 -34.97 7.18
N GLY A 614 -37.77 -35.93 7.05
CA GLY A 614 -37.52 -37.17 6.31
C GLY A 614 -37.61 -36.94 4.80
N TRP A 615 -37.05 -37.85 3.99
CA TRP A 615 -37.11 -37.76 2.52
C TRP A 615 -38.55 -37.63 1.97
N THR A 616 -39.52 -38.32 2.57
CA THR A 616 -40.93 -38.29 2.12
C THR A 616 -41.74 -37.16 2.77
N GLU A 617 -41.11 -36.34 3.63
CA GLU A 617 -41.71 -35.22 4.33
C GLU A 617 -40.73 -34.02 4.31
N PRO A 618 -40.30 -33.53 3.13
CA PRO A 618 -39.36 -32.41 3.03
C PRO A 618 -39.97 -31.12 3.59
N LEU A 619 -39.12 -30.15 3.92
CA LEU A 619 -39.58 -28.80 4.23
C LEU A 619 -40.33 -28.26 3.02
N LYS A 620 -41.48 -27.65 3.31
CA LYS A 620 -42.26 -26.92 2.31
C LYS A 620 -41.69 -25.51 2.16
N PRO A 621 -41.86 -24.86 1.01
CA PRO A 621 -41.58 -23.43 0.87
C PRO A 621 -42.20 -22.66 2.03
N THR A 622 -41.41 -21.79 2.66
CA THR A 622 -41.89 -20.89 3.72
C THR A 622 -42.85 -19.86 3.12
N GLY A 623 -42.55 -19.40 1.91
CA GLY A 623 -43.41 -18.54 1.12
C GLY A 623 -42.94 -18.44 -0.33
N PHE A 624 -43.49 -17.46 -1.01
CA PHE A 624 -43.08 -17.07 -2.35
C PHE A 624 -42.88 -15.56 -2.40
N ASP A 625 -41.82 -15.14 -3.08
CA ASP A 625 -41.53 -13.74 -3.42
C ASP A 625 -41.42 -13.60 -4.95
N ILE A 626 -40.82 -12.50 -5.44
CA ILE A 626 -40.67 -12.29 -6.88
C ILE A 626 -39.68 -13.26 -7.53
N PHE A 627 -38.72 -13.77 -6.75
CA PHE A 627 -37.69 -14.69 -7.23
C PHE A 627 -38.26 -16.09 -7.32
N GLY A 628 -39.03 -16.53 -6.33
CA GLY A 628 -39.68 -17.83 -6.40
C GLY A 628 -40.07 -18.35 -5.04
N ALA A 629 -39.88 -19.65 -4.84
CA ALA A 629 -40.08 -20.27 -3.54
C ALA A 629 -38.88 -19.97 -2.64
N TYR A 630 -39.11 -19.55 -1.40
CA TYR A 630 -38.02 -19.41 -0.42
C TYR A 630 -38.22 -20.34 0.78
N PHE A 631 -37.12 -20.78 1.37
CA PHE A 631 -37.08 -21.67 2.52
C PHE A 631 -36.27 -21.03 3.64
N VAL A 632 -36.90 -20.84 4.81
CA VAL A 632 -36.19 -20.43 6.03
C VAL A 632 -35.90 -21.69 6.85
N VAL A 633 -34.62 -22.02 6.97
CA VAL A 633 -34.13 -23.23 7.63
C VAL A 633 -33.44 -22.86 8.94
N PRO A 634 -34.00 -23.19 10.10
CA PRO A 634 -33.30 -23.03 11.37
C PRO A 634 -32.00 -23.84 11.38
N VAL A 635 -30.89 -23.26 11.84
CA VAL A 635 -29.57 -23.90 11.88
C VAL A 635 -29.07 -24.03 13.31
N GLU A 636 -28.28 -25.07 13.58
CA GLU A 636 -27.62 -25.24 14.86
C GLU A 636 -26.60 -24.10 15.09
N PRO A 637 -26.47 -23.56 16.31
CA PRO A 637 -25.48 -22.54 16.60
C PRO A 637 -24.06 -22.98 16.23
N ALA A 638 -23.31 -22.10 15.55
CA ALA A 638 -21.94 -22.35 15.09
C ALA A 638 -21.78 -23.53 14.11
N ALA A 639 -22.84 -23.92 13.39
CA ALA A 639 -22.70 -24.80 12.24
C ALA A 639 -21.77 -24.13 11.20
N PRO A 640 -20.82 -24.87 10.58
CA PRO A 640 -19.97 -24.31 9.52
C PRO A 640 -20.65 -24.36 8.14
N GLU A 641 -21.66 -25.21 7.98
CA GLU A 641 -22.37 -25.41 6.72
C GLU A 641 -23.81 -25.86 6.95
N LEU A 642 -24.66 -25.73 5.92
CA LEU A 642 -25.96 -26.38 5.80
C LEU A 642 -25.98 -27.26 4.55
N ALA A 643 -26.28 -28.55 4.71
CA ALA A 643 -26.41 -29.45 3.56
C ALA A 643 -27.89 -29.67 3.17
N TYR A 644 -28.19 -29.60 1.88
CA TYR A 644 -29.56 -29.67 1.39
C TYR A 644 -29.71 -30.29 -0.01
N ILE A 645 -30.94 -30.69 -0.32
CA ILE A 645 -31.40 -31.11 -1.65
C ILE A 645 -32.76 -30.47 -1.91
N LEU A 646 -32.91 -29.80 -3.04
CA LEU A 646 -34.22 -29.45 -3.60
C LEU A 646 -34.76 -30.63 -4.40
N HIS A 647 -35.98 -31.08 -4.08
CA HIS A 647 -36.57 -32.22 -4.79
C HIS A 647 -38.10 -32.19 -4.83
N ARG A 648 -38.64 -32.87 -5.86
CA ARG A 648 -40.06 -33.20 -6.02
C ARG A 648 -40.17 -34.69 -6.32
N GLY A 649 -40.74 -35.46 -5.40
CA GLY A 649 -40.64 -36.91 -5.47
C GLY A 649 -39.17 -37.34 -5.39
N ASP A 650 -38.77 -38.21 -6.33
CA ASP A 650 -37.37 -38.63 -6.50
C ASP A 650 -36.59 -37.75 -7.50
N ALA A 651 -37.23 -36.74 -8.11
CA ALA A 651 -36.55 -35.78 -8.98
C ALA A 651 -35.85 -34.72 -8.13
N LYS A 652 -34.53 -34.58 -8.32
CA LYS A 652 -33.68 -33.60 -7.63
C LYS A 652 -33.30 -32.46 -8.58
N ASP A 653 -32.98 -31.30 -8.03
CA ASP A 653 -32.47 -30.13 -8.75
C ASP A 653 -31.36 -29.47 -7.93
N PRO A 654 -30.15 -29.23 -8.48
CA PRO A 654 -29.67 -29.56 -9.84
C PRO A 654 -29.29 -31.04 -10.02
N GLY A 655 -29.43 -31.87 -8.98
CA GLY A 655 -29.23 -33.31 -9.04
C GLY A 655 -28.30 -33.82 -7.95
N PRO A 656 -27.07 -33.31 -7.84
CA PRO A 656 -26.18 -33.55 -6.70
C PRO A 656 -26.75 -32.99 -5.38
N ASP A 657 -26.12 -33.43 -4.29
CA ASP A 657 -26.35 -32.85 -2.97
C ASP A 657 -25.66 -31.48 -2.93
N GLN A 658 -26.26 -30.51 -2.24
CA GLN A 658 -25.81 -29.12 -2.20
C GLN A 658 -25.38 -28.75 -0.78
N PHE A 659 -24.45 -27.80 -0.69
CA PHE A 659 -23.83 -27.36 0.55
C PHE A 659 -23.79 -25.83 0.53
N LEU A 660 -24.27 -25.23 1.61
CA LEU A 660 -24.16 -23.82 1.90
C LEU A 660 -23.08 -23.66 2.96
N GLU A 661 -21.90 -23.18 2.58
CA GLU A 661 -20.79 -22.95 3.49
C GLU A 661 -20.91 -21.54 4.08
N PHE A 662 -21.29 -21.41 5.35
CA PHE A 662 -21.68 -20.11 5.94
C PHE A 662 -20.58 -19.05 5.89
N ALA A 663 -19.31 -19.47 5.86
CA ALA A 663 -18.18 -18.55 5.76
C ALA A 663 -17.94 -17.99 4.35
N ALA A 664 -18.37 -18.72 3.31
CA ALA A 664 -18.17 -18.34 1.92
C ALA A 664 -19.45 -17.80 1.28
N ASP A 665 -20.58 -18.46 1.55
CA ASP A 665 -21.87 -18.18 0.93
C ASP A 665 -22.80 -17.33 1.82
N GLY A 666 -22.43 -17.09 3.08
CA GLY A 666 -23.30 -16.45 4.05
C GLY A 666 -24.53 -17.29 4.42
N TYR A 667 -25.58 -16.61 4.91
CA TYR A 667 -26.81 -17.21 5.43
C TYR A 667 -28.03 -16.97 4.53
N GLU A 668 -27.88 -16.28 3.40
CA GLU A 668 -28.96 -16.04 2.44
C GLU A 668 -28.44 -16.20 1.02
N VAL A 669 -29.06 -17.10 0.25
CA VAL A 669 -28.62 -17.44 -1.11
C VAL A 669 -29.75 -17.53 -2.12
N TRP A 670 -29.43 -17.25 -3.38
CA TRP A 670 -30.35 -17.32 -4.51
C TRP A 670 -29.91 -18.37 -5.51
N GLN A 671 -30.69 -19.43 -5.67
CA GLN A 671 -30.42 -20.56 -6.54
C GLN A 671 -31.39 -20.65 -7.71
N LEU A 672 -30.86 -20.80 -8.92
CA LEU A 672 -31.65 -21.06 -10.13
C LEU A 672 -31.91 -22.56 -10.32
N SER A 673 -33.03 -22.90 -10.94
CA SER A 673 -33.30 -24.29 -11.35
C SER A 673 -32.32 -24.75 -12.41
N GLY A 674 -31.74 -25.94 -12.24
CA GLY A 674 -30.70 -26.46 -13.12
C GLY A 674 -29.38 -25.69 -13.04
N ALA A 675 -29.12 -24.95 -11.95
CA ALA A 675 -27.85 -24.29 -11.71
C ALA A 675 -26.66 -25.27 -11.77
N ASP A 676 -25.46 -24.74 -12.01
CA ASP A 676 -24.24 -25.53 -11.88
C ASP A 676 -24.12 -26.02 -10.43
N PRO A 677 -24.09 -27.35 -10.18
CA PRO A 677 -23.97 -27.86 -8.82
C PRO A 677 -22.67 -27.47 -8.11
N GLU A 678 -21.63 -27.04 -8.84
CA GLU A 678 -20.36 -26.53 -8.27
C GLU A 678 -20.44 -25.02 -7.94
N LYS A 679 -21.36 -24.28 -8.57
CA LYS A 679 -21.62 -22.85 -8.34
C LYS A 679 -23.12 -22.57 -8.36
N PRO A 680 -23.88 -23.06 -7.36
CA PRO A 680 -25.34 -23.10 -7.45
C PRO A 680 -26.02 -21.75 -7.22
N TYR A 681 -25.30 -20.76 -6.68
CA TYR A 681 -25.83 -19.49 -6.25
C TYR A 681 -25.48 -18.36 -7.22
N ILE A 682 -26.44 -17.47 -7.46
CA ILE A 682 -26.20 -16.19 -8.15
C ILE A 682 -25.91 -15.05 -7.16
N LEU A 683 -26.26 -15.25 -5.89
CA LEU A 683 -25.98 -14.35 -4.77
C LEU A 683 -25.74 -15.20 -3.49
N PRO A 684 -24.78 -14.81 -2.63
CA PRO A 684 -23.83 -13.71 -2.84
C PRO A 684 -22.87 -14.02 -3.99
N VAL A 685 -22.34 -12.99 -4.66
CA VAL A 685 -21.32 -13.18 -5.70
C VAL A 685 -20.01 -13.60 -5.02
N PRO A 686 -19.34 -14.68 -5.47
CA PRO A 686 -18.05 -15.09 -4.91
C PRO A 686 -16.93 -14.08 -5.16
N GLY A 687 -16.25 -13.66 -4.10
CA GLY A 687 -15.09 -12.74 -4.13
C GLY A 687 -15.20 -11.71 -3.01
N GLU A 688 -14.07 -11.24 -2.46
CA GLU A 688 -14.10 -9.93 -1.78
C GLU A 688 -14.60 -8.92 -2.82
N PRO A 689 -15.46 -7.95 -2.44
CA PRO A 689 -15.79 -6.87 -3.36
C PRO A 689 -14.46 -6.33 -3.87
N GLY A 690 -14.20 -6.49 -5.17
CA GLY A 690 -12.93 -6.08 -5.76
C GLY A 690 -12.63 -4.67 -5.28
N GLU A 691 -11.39 -4.42 -4.87
CA GLU A 691 -10.97 -3.09 -4.45
C GLU A 691 -11.52 -2.07 -5.47
N PRO A 692 -12.18 -0.99 -5.01
CA PRO A 692 -12.82 -0.09 -5.94
C PRO A 692 -11.90 0.38 -7.05
N PRO A 693 -12.41 0.59 -8.28
CA PRO A 693 -11.88 1.70 -9.05
C PRO A 693 -12.12 2.95 -8.20
N LEU A 694 -11.04 3.59 -7.77
CA LEU A 694 -11.05 4.80 -6.95
C LEU A 694 -11.97 5.86 -7.63
N ASP A 695 -12.99 6.41 -6.94
CA ASP A 695 -13.87 7.43 -7.55
C ASP A 695 -13.20 8.81 -7.50
N ILE A 696 -13.19 9.49 -8.63
CA ILE A 696 -12.51 10.79 -8.78
C ILE A 696 -13.10 11.91 -7.92
N ASN A 697 -14.38 11.86 -7.55
CA ASN A 697 -14.98 12.85 -6.64
C ASN A 697 -14.66 12.52 -5.19
N ASP A 698 -14.69 11.24 -4.81
CA ASP A 698 -14.33 10.79 -3.47
C ASP A 698 -12.89 11.19 -3.14
N GLU A 699 -12.00 11.10 -4.12
CA GLU A 699 -10.62 11.56 -3.99
C GLU A 699 -10.51 13.09 -3.84
N ILE A 700 -11.30 13.88 -4.58
CA ILE A 700 -11.33 15.36 -4.40
C ILE A 700 -11.86 15.72 -3.00
N ASP A 701 -12.82 14.97 -2.50
CA ASP A 701 -13.45 15.16 -1.19
C ASP A 701 -12.43 14.87 -0.08
N ARG A 702 -11.70 13.75 -0.16
CA ARG A 702 -10.60 13.43 0.75
C ARG A 702 -9.54 14.54 0.79
N LEU A 703 -9.11 15.02 -0.37
CA LEU A 703 -8.08 16.07 -0.47
C LEU A 703 -8.54 17.42 0.09
N GLU A 704 -9.83 17.74 0.01
CA GLU A 704 -10.39 18.92 0.69
C GLU A 704 -10.39 18.75 2.21
N ASP A 705 -10.78 17.57 2.70
CA ASP A 705 -10.91 17.26 4.12
C ASP A 705 -9.56 17.20 4.85
N GLU A 706 -8.53 16.69 4.18
CA GLU A 706 -7.14 16.73 4.65
C GLU A 706 -6.53 18.15 4.62
N GLY A 707 -7.24 19.12 4.05
CA GLY A 707 -6.80 20.50 3.92
C GLY A 707 -5.69 20.71 2.89
N ILE A 708 -5.46 19.70 2.05
CA ILE A 708 -4.53 19.74 0.91
C ILE A 708 -5.09 20.69 -0.15
N LEU A 709 -6.35 20.48 -0.53
CA LEU A 709 -7.11 21.43 -1.34
C LEU A 709 -7.93 22.35 -0.45
N ASN A 710 -8.00 23.63 -0.78
CA ASN A 710 -9.02 24.49 -0.18
C ASN A 710 -10.37 24.33 -0.90
N ALA A 711 -11.45 24.69 -0.21
CA ALA A 711 -12.81 24.62 -0.74
C ALA A 711 -13.02 25.31 -2.10
N GLY A 712 -12.22 26.33 -2.43
CA GLY A 712 -12.27 26.98 -3.74
C GLY A 712 -11.67 26.12 -4.86
N GLN A 713 -10.60 25.39 -4.56
CA GLN A 713 -9.89 24.51 -5.49
C GLN A 713 -10.65 23.22 -5.72
N ALA A 714 -11.09 22.56 -4.64
CA ALA A 714 -11.91 21.36 -4.72
C ALA A 714 -13.22 21.63 -5.47
N ASN A 715 -13.92 22.73 -5.17
CA ASN A 715 -15.11 23.12 -5.93
C ASN A 715 -14.81 23.42 -7.42
N SER A 716 -13.63 23.92 -7.75
CA SER A 716 -13.26 24.18 -9.16
C SER A 716 -13.09 22.88 -9.96
N LEU A 717 -12.48 21.87 -9.34
CA LEU A 717 -12.31 20.52 -9.87
C LEU A 717 -13.68 19.81 -10.04
N ARG A 718 -14.52 19.80 -8.98
CA ARG A 718 -15.88 19.24 -9.04
C ARG A 718 -16.75 19.89 -10.13
N VAL A 719 -16.65 21.20 -10.33
CA VAL A 719 -17.42 21.90 -11.39
C VAL A 719 -17.02 21.41 -12.79
N LYS A 720 -15.75 21.05 -13.01
CA LYS A 720 -15.28 20.53 -14.30
C LYS A 720 -15.73 19.09 -14.53
N LEU A 721 -15.68 18.25 -13.50
CA LEU A 721 -16.25 16.90 -13.54
C LEU A 721 -17.75 16.92 -13.79
N ALA A 722 -18.51 17.75 -13.05
CA ALA A 722 -19.95 17.91 -13.26
C ALA A 722 -20.29 18.46 -14.66
N ALA A 723 -19.41 19.25 -15.27
CA ALA A 723 -19.58 19.73 -16.63
C ALA A 723 -19.31 18.64 -17.67
N ALA A 724 -18.32 17.77 -17.42
CA ALA A 724 -18.03 16.58 -18.22
C ALA A 724 -19.19 15.57 -18.16
N GLY A 725 -19.69 15.25 -16.97
CA GLY A 725 -20.87 14.40 -16.76
C GLY A 725 -22.09 14.89 -17.54
N LYS A 726 -22.41 16.19 -17.47
CA LYS A 726 -23.52 16.80 -18.26
C LYS A 726 -23.33 16.75 -19.77
N SER A 727 -22.11 16.62 -20.26
CA SER A 727 -21.81 16.41 -21.68
C SER A 727 -21.96 14.95 -22.07
N LEU A 728 -21.58 14.02 -21.19
CA LEU A 728 -21.78 12.58 -21.35
C LEU A 728 -23.27 12.22 -21.38
N GLU A 729 -24.07 12.77 -20.46
CA GLU A 729 -25.54 12.65 -20.45
C GLU A 729 -26.22 13.08 -21.76
N LYS A 730 -25.54 13.93 -22.55
CA LYS A 730 -26.02 14.46 -23.83
C LYS A 730 -25.40 13.77 -25.04
N GLY A 731 -24.65 12.68 -24.84
CA GLY A 731 -23.94 11.94 -25.88
C GLY A 731 -22.85 12.75 -26.59
N LYS A 732 -22.25 13.73 -25.89
CA LYS A 732 -21.22 14.62 -26.45
C LYS A 732 -19.83 14.23 -25.97
N ASN A 733 -19.39 13.02 -26.30
CA ASN A 733 -18.10 12.46 -25.84
C ASN A 733 -16.92 13.39 -26.13
N GLY A 734 -16.80 13.92 -27.35
CA GLY A 734 -15.73 14.88 -27.66
C GLY A 734 -15.79 16.20 -26.86
N THR A 735 -16.96 16.59 -26.34
CA THR A 735 -17.05 17.76 -25.42
C THR A 735 -16.67 17.35 -24.00
N ALA A 736 -17.08 16.16 -23.55
CA ALA A 736 -16.71 15.60 -22.26
C ALA A 736 -15.20 15.39 -22.14
N ILE A 737 -14.55 14.80 -23.15
CA ILE A 737 -13.08 14.64 -23.23
C ILE A 737 -12.38 15.99 -23.09
N ASN A 738 -12.87 17.04 -23.77
CA ASN A 738 -12.29 18.38 -23.64
C ASN A 738 -12.47 18.97 -22.22
N GLN A 739 -13.54 18.60 -21.51
CA GLN A 739 -13.80 19.06 -20.14
C GLN A 739 -12.96 18.28 -19.11
N LEU A 740 -12.75 16.98 -19.33
CA LEU A 740 -11.84 16.15 -18.53
C LEU A 740 -10.38 16.54 -18.74
N ASN A 741 -9.97 16.85 -19.98
CA ASN A 741 -8.66 17.45 -20.23
C ASN A 741 -8.51 18.82 -19.52
N ALA A 742 -9.59 19.60 -19.40
CA ALA A 742 -9.54 20.86 -18.67
C ALA A 742 -9.44 20.66 -17.14
N PHE A 743 -9.99 19.55 -16.63
CA PHE A 743 -9.80 19.09 -15.26
C PHE A 743 -8.34 18.69 -15.03
N ILE A 744 -7.79 17.80 -15.86
CA ILE A 744 -6.38 17.34 -15.82
C ILE A 744 -5.42 18.55 -15.83
N ASN A 745 -5.63 19.52 -16.71
CA ASN A 745 -4.80 20.73 -16.76
C ASN A 745 -4.88 21.58 -15.49
N GLU A 746 -6.01 21.59 -14.78
CA GLU A 746 -6.11 22.27 -13.49
C GLU A 746 -5.40 21.49 -12.39
N VAL A 747 -5.51 20.17 -12.36
CA VAL A 747 -4.77 19.32 -11.43
C VAL A 747 -3.26 19.52 -11.60
N TRP A 748 -2.75 19.48 -12.83
CA TRP A 748 -1.36 19.84 -13.15
C TRP A 748 -0.96 21.22 -12.65
N SER A 749 -1.87 22.21 -12.74
CA SER A 749 -1.61 23.57 -12.24
C SER A 749 -1.51 23.61 -10.71
N LEU A 750 -2.34 22.84 -10.00
CA LEU A 750 -2.32 22.76 -8.54
C LEU A 750 -1.05 22.09 -8.03
N VAL A 751 -0.57 21.05 -8.73
CA VAL A 751 0.72 20.40 -8.46
C VAL A 751 1.88 21.36 -8.70
N ALA A 752 1.90 22.05 -9.85
CA ALA A 752 2.97 23.00 -10.19
C ALA A 752 3.02 24.22 -9.26
N GLU A 753 1.90 24.61 -8.68
CA GLU A 753 1.80 25.68 -7.67
C GLU A 753 2.19 25.23 -6.25
N GLY A 754 2.46 23.92 -6.06
CA GLY A 754 2.79 23.33 -4.77
C GLY A 754 1.61 23.30 -3.80
N VAL A 755 0.38 23.34 -4.32
CA VAL A 755 -0.85 23.27 -3.53
C VAL A 755 -1.25 21.80 -3.32
N LEU A 756 -1.24 21.02 -4.41
CA LEU A 756 -1.58 19.61 -4.40
C LEU A 756 -0.26 18.80 -4.42
N PRO A 757 -0.04 17.85 -3.50
CA PRO A 757 1.09 16.94 -3.57
C PRO A 757 1.10 16.19 -4.90
N PRO A 758 2.28 15.88 -5.47
CA PRO A 758 2.39 15.18 -6.74
C PRO A 758 1.63 13.85 -6.76
N GLU A 759 1.74 13.05 -5.69
CA GLU A 759 1.03 11.77 -5.57
C GLU A 759 -0.50 11.91 -5.70
N GLU A 760 -1.07 12.92 -5.05
CA GLU A 760 -2.52 13.19 -5.08
C GLU A 760 -2.97 13.80 -6.42
N GLY A 761 -2.09 14.55 -7.06
CA GLY A 761 -2.33 15.07 -8.41
C GLY A 761 -2.34 13.96 -9.46
N GLU A 762 -1.43 13.01 -9.35
CA GLU A 762 -1.32 11.85 -10.25
C GLU A 762 -2.54 10.94 -10.13
N LEU A 763 -3.01 10.69 -8.90
CA LEU A 763 -4.23 9.93 -8.65
C LEU A 763 -5.46 10.57 -9.33
N LEU A 764 -5.69 11.88 -9.12
CA LEU A 764 -6.79 12.58 -9.78
C LEU A 764 -6.68 12.60 -11.32
N ILE A 765 -5.46 12.62 -11.86
CA ILE A 765 -5.24 12.58 -13.31
C ILE A 765 -5.54 11.20 -13.86
N GLY A 766 -5.03 10.13 -13.23
CA GLY A 766 -5.28 8.75 -13.64
C GLY A 766 -6.77 8.45 -13.71
N LEU A 767 -7.51 8.84 -12.68
CA LEU A 767 -8.97 8.67 -12.66
C LEU A 767 -9.69 9.46 -13.75
N ALA A 768 -9.18 10.63 -14.14
CA ALA A 768 -9.76 11.41 -15.23
C ALA A 768 -9.42 10.80 -16.61
N GLU A 769 -8.24 10.19 -16.74
CA GLU A 769 -7.77 9.53 -17.96
C GLU A 769 -8.50 8.21 -18.20
N ASP A 770 -8.81 7.45 -17.15
CA ASP A 770 -9.65 6.25 -17.22
C ASP A 770 -11.05 6.58 -17.76
N ILE A 771 -11.65 7.68 -17.27
CA ILE A 771 -12.93 8.17 -17.80
C ILE A 771 -12.79 8.59 -19.26
N ILE A 772 -11.69 9.25 -19.66
CA ILE A 772 -11.43 9.61 -21.07
C ILE A 772 -11.31 8.35 -21.93
N LEU A 773 -10.58 7.33 -21.48
CA LEU A 773 -10.36 6.09 -22.21
C LEU A 773 -11.68 5.36 -22.45
N ALA A 774 -12.57 5.34 -21.46
CA ALA A 774 -13.87 4.70 -21.55
C ALA A 774 -14.87 5.39 -22.52
N ILE A 775 -14.65 6.67 -22.86
CA ILE A 775 -15.57 7.48 -23.69
C ILE A 775 -14.99 7.90 -25.06
N SER A 776 -13.71 7.59 -25.32
CA SER A 776 -12.96 7.87 -26.55
C SER A 776 -13.38 6.97 -27.70
#